data_AF-A0A971REY7-F1
#
_entry.id   AF-A0A971REY7-F1
#
_cell.length_a   1.000
_cell.length_b   1.000
_cell.length_c   1.000
_cell.angle_alpha   90.00
_cell.angle_beta   90.00
_cell.angle_gamma   90.00
#
_symmetry.space_group_name_H-M   'P 1'
#
loop_
_entity.id
_entity.type
_entity.pdbx_description
1 polymer ?
#
loop_
_entity_poly.entity_id
_entity_poly.type
_entity_poly.pdbx_seq_one_letter_code
_entity_poly.pdbx_strand_id
1 'polypeptide(L)'
;MGNSRRTLTSSPAPAQVMHAALVLFLMLALCLVLSDRTAAQDPMPQVSLVPEGPLGTLELASLTVDTQVQCDETGCQFLVEEEYRISNSSRTEAATATLRLEPEGTDIVPQVQLDPGVAVGSDRWTVDLPANSSAIALLRYTWTSNATNLLHYQWDPGPALAWRIPGSVRLTLVLPDDVSDDIFLTREPEGFTFDGRTLEWSYEGQLPVHPHGTWMLSPAAWAQLTTLEQAADIPTQVALLRSLREEAKAQQAPYPDPWSRILGLLLQAIERSPSPESYLALADQYQQRFTETEDNNYRLLAIETLEQAIETGHSDDAVRTGLAAMYTDMAAWAAQSGDASRALAYLTAANRASPETAPVDSELRDVLILTQAVDLAARGKVADSLLQLGDQLAPAVQDALYRYAPPVRAARTDINRDETSRGATYTLLLYPPVAGSVGQHLNELAARIDALEGIEATLLPAGDDPYEAVLHVVSTFADPMGERMQREALYASLEGDPSFVAALIAAPWKPGEVLLSVERSLLFDTYRYREQPTLLDPITVRDEQLEYTRWRLAEITGVDAGTEKARLEQQLVALALRQERQIWESLSASTYWSYSVTFAEPSALAPQTWLLGWGQERPLEVLYRAVHWGPVGKLLLVIAGGVALLSIAGRAFNRSSRRQRA
;
A
#
# COMPACT_ATOMS: atom_id res chain seq x y z
N MET A 1 72.86 37.16 -8.89
CA MET A 1 72.04 37.69 -9.99
C MET A 1 70.80 36.81 -10.04
N GLY A 2 69.60 37.20 -9.65
CA GLY A 2 68.80 38.36 -10.02
C GLY A 2 67.34 38.03 -9.66
N ASN A 3 66.61 39.04 -9.19
CA ASN A 3 65.25 39.03 -8.63
C ASN A 3 64.16 38.37 -9.50
N SER A 4 63.08 37.88 -8.87
CA SER A 4 61.75 38.53 -8.98
C SER A 4 60.69 37.86 -8.10
N ARG A 5 60.13 38.63 -7.16
CA ARG A 5 58.89 38.35 -6.41
C ARG A 5 57.67 38.54 -7.33
N ARG A 6 56.64 37.71 -7.19
CA ARG A 6 55.23 38.08 -7.44
C ARG A 6 54.33 37.43 -6.40
N THR A 7 53.80 38.26 -5.51
CA THR A 7 52.68 37.98 -4.60
C THR A 7 51.37 38.29 -5.34
N LEU A 8 50.48 37.31 -5.44
CA LEU A 8 49.09 37.49 -5.87
C LEU A 8 48.19 37.37 -4.63
N THR A 9 47.62 38.48 -4.22
CA THR A 9 46.54 38.58 -3.24
C THR A 9 45.21 38.31 -3.95
N SER A 10 44.56 37.19 -3.66
CA SER A 10 43.20 36.88 -4.11
C SER A 10 42.17 37.52 -3.18
N SER A 11 41.42 38.48 -3.69
CA SER A 11 40.20 39.02 -3.08
C SER A 11 39.12 37.93 -2.97
N PRO A 12 38.39 37.80 -1.85
CA PRO A 12 37.27 36.88 -1.77
C PRO A 12 36.08 37.41 -2.61
N ALA A 13 35.47 36.51 -3.36
CA ALA A 13 34.42 36.77 -4.31
C ALA A 13 33.13 37.36 -3.66
N PRO A 14 32.41 38.26 -4.34
CA PRO A 14 31.19 38.93 -3.84
C PRO A 14 30.01 37.97 -3.53
N ALA A 15 30.10 36.69 -3.89
CA ALA A 15 29.04 35.71 -3.66
C ALA A 15 28.88 35.28 -2.19
N GLN A 16 29.96 35.31 -1.40
CA GLN A 16 29.92 34.90 0.02
C GLN A 16 29.33 35.99 0.93
N VAL A 17 29.58 37.27 0.61
CA VAL A 17 29.00 38.40 1.35
C VAL A 17 27.50 38.49 1.12
N MET A 18 27.02 38.15 -0.08
CA MET A 18 25.59 38.16 -0.40
C MET A 18 24.82 37.03 0.31
N HIS A 19 25.40 35.84 0.45
CA HIS A 19 24.78 34.74 1.21
C HIS A 19 24.72 35.05 2.72
N ALA A 20 25.79 35.62 3.30
CA ALA A 20 25.80 36.00 4.71
C ALA A 20 24.77 37.11 5.01
N ALA A 21 24.65 38.11 4.12
CA ALA A 21 23.65 39.17 4.26
C ALA A 21 22.22 38.64 4.10
N LEU A 22 21.98 37.71 3.17
CA LEU A 22 20.65 37.10 2.97
C LEU A 22 20.24 36.25 4.19
N VAL A 23 21.16 35.45 4.74
CA VAL A 23 20.90 34.64 5.94
C VAL A 23 20.68 35.52 7.17
N LEU A 24 21.45 36.61 7.33
CA LEU A 24 21.25 37.55 8.42
C LEU A 24 19.91 38.30 8.29
N PHE A 25 19.51 38.68 7.06
CA PHE A 25 18.23 39.33 6.79
C PHE A 25 17.06 38.36 6.98
N LEU A 26 17.20 37.09 6.60
CA LEU A 26 16.22 36.03 6.88
C LEU A 26 16.13 35.73 8.38
N MET A 27 17.24 35.71 9.11
CA MET A 27 17.24 35.56 10.58
C MET A 27 16.61 36.77 11.28
N LEU A 28 16.91 38.00 10.84
CA LEU A 28 16.27 39.20 11.39
C LEU A 28 14.78 39.26 11.05
N ALA A 29 14.40 38.92 9.81
CA ALA A 29 13.01 38.84 9.40
C ALA A 29 12.27 37.71 10.15
N LEU A 30 12.92 36.58 10.42
CA LEU A 30 12.35 35.50 11.21
C LEU A 30 12.20 35.92 12.69
N CYS A 31 13.18 36.62 13.28
CA CYS A 31 13.06 37.18 14.63
C CYS A 31 11.99 38.27 14.73
N LEU A 32 11.82 39.11 13.70
CA LEU A 32 10.78 40.15 13.67
C LEU A 32 9.38 39.58 13.40
N VAL A 33 9.27 38.49 12.62
CA VAL A 33 7.99 37.80 12.38
C VAL A 33 7.60 36.89 13.56
N LEU A 34 8.56 36.40 14.34
CA LEU A 34 8.33 35.61 15.55
C LEU A 34 8.06 36.46 16.80
N SER A 35 8.43 37.75 16.81
CA SER A 35 8.22 38.61 17.99
C SER A 35 6.84 39.29 18.05
N ASP A 36 6.06 39.27 16.96
CA ASP A 36 4.79 40.02 16.85
C ASP A 36 3.57 39.15 16.50
N ARG A 37 3.61 37.85 16.83
CA ARG A 37 2.43 36.98 16.77
C ARG A 37 2.01 36.45 18.14
N THR A 38 1.98 37.30 19.15
CA THR A 38 0.86 37.26 20.09
C THR A 38 -0.31 37.88 19.35
N ALA A 39 -1.13 37.04 18.70
CA ALA A 39 -2.44 37.48 18.27
C ALA A 39 -3.11 38.09 19.50
N ALA A 40 -3.41 39.39 19.44
CA ALA A 40 -4.04 40.10 20.53
C ALA A 40 -5.34 39.37 20.87
N GLN A 41 -5.29 38.60 21.96
CA GLN A 41 -6.46 38.09 22.66
C GLN A 41 -7.33 39.30 22.99
N ASP A 42 -8.65 39.17 22.88
CA ASP A 42 -9.55 40.25 23.29
C ASP A 42 -9.18 40.63 24.73
N PRO A 43 -8.68 41.87 24.95
CA PRO A 43 -8.18 42.26 26.25
C PRO A 43 -9.33 42.16 27.24
N MET A 44 -9.04 41.59 28.41
CA MET A 44 -9.99 41.52 29.50
C MET A 44 -10.55 42.93 29.72
N PRO A 45 -11.88 43.11 29.79
CA PRO A 45 -12.43 44.45 29.87
C PRO A 45 -12.06 45.04 31.23
N GLN A 46 -11.24 46.10 31.18
CA GLN A 46 -10.72 46.83 32.33
C GLN A 46 -11.29 48.24 32.32
N VAL A 47 -11.50 48.79 33.51
CA VAL A 47 -11.86 50.19 33.70
C VAL A 47 -10.93 50.75 34.76
N SER A 48 -10.32 51.90 34.49
CA SER A 48 -9.45 52.57 35.46
C SER A 48 -9.83 54.03 35.63
N LEU A 49 -9.54 54.58 36.81
CA LEU A 49 -9.77 55.98 37.13
C LEU A 49 -8.52 56.78 36.74
N VAL A 50 -8.66 57.75 35.82
CA VAL A 50 -7.53 58.54 35.31
C VAL A 50 -7.78 60.04 35.46
N PRO A 51 -6.74 60.85 35.71
CA PRO A 51 -6.85 62.30 35.78
C PRO A 51 -7.04 62.91 34.39
N GLU A 52 -7.85 63.97 34.32
CA GLU A 52 -8.06 64.78 33.12
C GLU A 52 -7.19 66.04 33.22
N GLY A 53 -6.13 66.08 32.40
CA GLY A 53 -5.21 67.21 32.35
C GLY A 53 -3.99 67.10 33.29
N PRO A 54 -3.25 68.20 33.48
CA PRO A 54 -2.00 68.17 34.24
C PRO A 54 -2.25 68.04 35.75
N LEU A 55 -1.58 67.08 36.40
CA LEU A 55 -1.70 66.79 37.83
C LEU A 55 -1.20 67.90 38.78
N GLY A 56 -0.35 68.81 38.32
CA GLY A 56 0.26 69.83 39.19
C GLY A 56 1.05 69.21 40.34
N THR A 57 0.62 69.50 41.58
CA THR A 57 1.19 68.99 42.86
C THR A 57 0.49 67.74 43.38
N LEU A 58 -0.53 67.23 42.68
CA LEU A 58 -1.17 65.97 43.03
C LEU A 58 -0.31 64.80 42.58
N GLU A 59 -0.24 63.79 43.43
CA GLU A 59 0.45 62.53 43.17
C GLU A 59 -0.36 61.34 43.70
N LEU A 60 -0.21 60.19 43.04
CA LEU A 60 -0.81 58.94 43.49
C LEU A 60 0.13 58.31 44.52
N ALA A 61 -0.23 58.40 45.80
CA ALA A 61 0.58 57.86 46.89
C ALA A 61 0.61 56.33 46.87
N SER A 62 -0.52 55.69 46.60
CA SER A 62 -0.62 54.24 46.43
C SER A 62 -1.79 53.86 45.52
N LEU A 63 -1.61 52.75 44.79
CA LEU A 63 -2.67 52.07 44.04
C LEU A 63 -2.77 50.63 44.53
N THR A 64 -3.95 50.21 44.98
CA THR A 64 -4.23 48.78 45.21
C THR A 64 -5.30 48.31 44.24
N VAL A 65 -5.08 47.14 43.64
CA VAL A 65 -6.04 46.48 42.76
C VAL A 65 -6.29 45.11 43.36
N ASP A 66 -7.45 44.93 43.99
CA ASP A 66 -7.85 43.69 44.61
C ASP A 66 -8.94 43.04 43.75
N THR A 67 -8.61 41.90 43.15
CA THR A 67 -9.54 41.14 42.32
C THR A 67 -9.94 39.87 43.03
N GLN A 68 -11.24 39.69 43.29
CA GLN A 68 -11.78 38.45 43.86
C GLN A 68 -12.46 37.63 42.77
N VAL A 69 -12.07 36.36 42.66
CA VAL A 69 -12.69 35.40 41.75
C VAL A 69 -13.83 34.69 42.48
N GLN A 70 -15.02 34.75 41.93
CA GLN A 70 -16.18 33.99 42.38
C GLN A 70 -16.66 33.10 41.24
N CYS A 71 -16.67 31.79 41.46
CA CYS A 71 -17.13 30.84 40.46
C CYS A 71 -18.38 30.11 40.96
N ASP A 72 -19.33 29.93 40.06
CA ASP A 72 -20.49 29.06 40.24
C ASP A 72 -20.60 28.07 39.07
N GLU A 73 -21.72 27.36 38.98
CA GLU A 73 -21.96 26.37 37.91
C GLU A 73 -22.09 27.00 36.51
N THR A 74 -22.33 28.32 36.42
CA THR A 74 -22.60 29.04 35.18
C THR A 74 -21.41 29.82 34.64
N GLY A 75 -20.38 30.05 35.47
CA GLY A 75 -19.13 30.69 35.07
C GLY A 75 -18.39 31.30 36.25
N CYS A 76 -17.40 32.13 35.94
CA CYS A 76 -16.65 32.87 36.95
C CYS A 76 -16.83 34.37 36.76
N GLN A 77 -16.99 35.07 37.87
CA GLN A 77 -17.07 36.51 37.97
C GLN A 77 -15.81 37.05 38.67
N PHE A 78 -15.29 38.14 38.14
CA PHE A 78 -14.18 38.89 38.72
C PHE A 78 -14.74 40.16 39.34
N LEU A 79 -14.64 40.27 40.66
CA LEU A 79 -14.98 41.48 41.39
C LEU A 79 -13.71 42.26 41.60
N VAL A 80 -13.57 43.37 40.88
CA VAL A 80 -12.38 44.22 40.94
C VAL A 80 -12.67 45.43 41.82
N GLU A 81 -11.78 45.68 42.76
CA GLU A 81 -11.75 46.87 43.61
C GLU A 81 -10.40 47.56 43.44
N GLU A 82 -10.40 48.79 42.95
CA GLU A 82 -9.22 49.63 42.82
C GLU A 82 -9.28 50.78 43.85
N GLU A 83 -8.33 50.86 44.78
CA GLU A 83 -8.15 51.97 45.72
C GLU A 83 -7.05 52.91 45.21
N TYR A 84 -7.42 54.15 44.92
CA TYR A 84 -6.51 55.22 44.54
C TYR A 84 -6.33 56.18 45.73
N ARG A 85 -5.14 56.19 46.33
CA ARG A 85 -4.80 57.16 47.38
C ARG A 85 -4.10 58.37 46.76
N ILE A 86 -4.84 59.46 46.64
CA ILE A 86 -4.37 60.69 46.00
C ILE A 86 -3.90 61.65 47.09
N SER A 87 -2.72 62.26 46.92
CA SER A 87 -2.17 63.22 47.88
C SER A 87 -1.72 64.51 47.21
N ASN A 88 -1.86 65.62 47.93
CA ASN A 88 -1.32 66.90 47.51
C ASN A 88 0.04 67.16 48.18
N SER A 89 1.11 67.05 47.39
CA SER A 89 2.48 67.28 47.84
C SER A 89 2.78 68.76 48.18
N SER A 90 1.89 69.70 47.78
CA SER A 90 2.03 71.12 48.11
C SER A 90 1.78 71.37 49.58
N ARG A 91 2.71 72.09 50.23
CA ARG A 91 2.57 72.50 51.64
C ARG A 91 1.77 73.78 51.82
N THR A 92 1.47 74.50 50.74
CA THR A 92 0.93 75.87 50.80
C THR A 92 -0.28 76.10 49.91
N GLU A 93 -0.47 75.31 48.85
CA GLU A 93 -1.52 75.52 47.85
C GLU A 93 -2.47 74.32 47.84
N ALA A 94 -3.78 74.60 47.73
CA ALA A 94 -4.76 73.58 47.40
C ALA A 94 -4.63 73.19 45.92
N ALA A 95 -5.00 71.95 45.61
CA ALA A 95 -4.95 71.42 44.25
C ALA A 95 -6.27 70.74 43.89
N THR A 96 -6.67 70.88 42.63
CA THR A 96 -7.90 70.31 42.08
C THR A 96 -7.56 69.45 40.87
N ALA A 97 -8.13 68.26 40.78
CA ALA A 97 -8.11 67.44 39.57
C ALA A 97 -9.49 66.90 39.24
N THR A 98 -9.78 66.80 37.95
CA THR A 98 -10.96 66.08 37.45
C THR A 98 -10.53 64.67 37.07
N LEU A 99 -11.30 63.67 37.47
CA LEU A 99 -11.09 62.26 37.18
C LEU A 99 -12.17 61.78 36.20
N ARG A 100 -11.81 60.83 35.34
CA ARG A 100 -12.72 60.14 34.42
C ARG A 100 -12.40 58.64 34.39
N LEU A 101 -13.30 57.87 33.80
CA LEU A 101 -13.05 56.45 33.52
C LEU A 101 -12.34 56.30 32.17
N GLU A 102 -11.48 55.29 32.08
CA GLU A 102 -10.83 54.85 30.84
C GLU A 102 -10.98 53.32 30.71
N PRO A 103 -11.52 52.79 29.59
CA PRO A 103 -12.10 53.51 28.45
C PRO A 103 -13.49 54.09 28.77
N GLU A 104 -13.84 55.19 28.10
CA GLU A 104 -15.20 55.78 28.17
C GLU A 104 -16.21 54.89 27.41
N GLY A 105 -17.42 54.72 27.96
CA GLY A 105 -18.50 54.00 27.27
C GLY A 105 -18.39 52.47 27.27
N THR A 106 -17.70 51.91 28.27
CA THR A 106 -17.63 50.46 28.53
C THR A 106 -19.00 49.86 28.88
N ASP A 107 -19.24 48.61 28.48
CA ASP A 107 -20.43 47.82 28.88
C ASP A 107 -20.37 47.38 30.35
N ILE A 108 -19.22 47.56 31.01
CA ILE A 108 -19.06 47.38 32.45
C ILE A 108 -19.82 48.49 33.18
N VAL A 109 -20.47 48.17 34.31
CA VAL A 109 -21.12 49.15 35.19
C VAL A 109 -20.23 49.46 36.40
N PRO A 110 -19.31 50.43 36.31
CA PRO A 110 -18.43 50.80 37.42
C PRO A 110 -19.17 51.62 38.48
N GLN A 111 -18.77 51.42 39.73
CA GLN A 111 -19.19 52.21 40.88
C GLN A 111 -17.98 52.95 41.44
N VAL A 112 -18.03 54.27 41.46
CA VAL A 112 -16.99 55.12 42.04
C VAL A 112 -17.48 55.67 43.38
N GLN A 113 -16.72 55.44 44.45
CA GLN A 113 -16.95 56.01 45.78
C GLN A 113 -15.77 56.91 46.15
N LEU A 114 -16.06 58.10 46.66
CA LEU A 114 -15.04 59.12 46.98
C LEU A 114 -15.25 59.61 48.41
N ASP A 115 -14.15 59.91 49.10
CA ASP A 115 -14.17 60.53 50.43
C ASP A 115 -14.98 61.85 50.45
N PRO A 116 -15.56 62.24 51.60
CA PRO A 116 -16.36 63.46 51.73
C PRO A 116 -15.52 64.71 51.43
N GLY A 117 -15.81 65.35 50.30
CA GLY A 117 -15.06 66.51 49.77
C GLY A 117 -15.08 66.63 48.24
N VAL A 118 -15.63 65.64 47.54
CA VAL A 118 -15.67 65.56 46.07
C VAL A 118 -17.06 65.89 45.51
N ALA A 119 -17.13 66.76 44.51
CA ALA A 119 -18.34 66.95 43.72
C ALA A 119 -18.51 65.77 42.74
N VAL A 120 -19.66 65.08 42.83
CA VAL A 120 -19.98 63.91 42.02
C VAL A 120 -20.72 64.33 40.74
N GLY A 121 -20.14 64.01 39.57
CA GLY A 121 -20.82 64.05 38.27
C GLY A 121 -21.24 62.65 37.79
N SER A 122 -21.88 62.56 36.62
CA SER A 122 -22.33 61.29 36.01
C SER A 122 -21.20 60.41 35.46
N ASP A 123 -20.11 61.05 35.03
CA ASP A 123 -19.01 60.47 34.24
C ASP A 123 -17.65 61.10 34.59
N ARG A 124 -17.66 62.18 35.38
CA ARG A 124 -16.47 62.91 35.84
C ARG A 124 -16.60 63.25 37.31
N TRP A 125 -15.48 63.21 38.03
CA TRP A 125 -15.42 63.50 39.46
C TRP A 125 -14.34 64.54 39.76
N THR A 126 -14.63 65.56 40.55
CA THR A 126 -13.65 66.60 40.87
C THR A 126 -13.12 66.42 42.29
N VAL A 127 -11.82 66.15 42.40
CA VAL A 127 -11.11 65.99 43.67
C VAL A 127 -10.43 67.30 44.05
N ASP A 128 -10.91 67.93 45.11
CA ASP A 128 -10.34 69.15 45.71
C ASP A 128 -9.57 68.81 46.98
N LEU A 129 -8.24 68.95 46.96
CA LEU A 129 -7.37 68.64 48.09
C LEU A 129 -6.71 69.90 48.67
N PRO A 130 -6.91 70.19 49.97
CA PRO A 130 -6.10 71.16 50.70
C PRO A 130 -4.59 70.89 50.60
N ALA A 131 -3.79 71.87 51.02
CA ALA A 131 -2.35 71.69 51.15
C ALA A 131 -2.03 70.54 52.14
N ASN A 132 -1.14 69.63 51.75
CA ASN A 132 -0.66 68.51 52.56
C ASN A 132 -1.78 67.59 53.08
N SER A 133 -2.80 67.32 52.25
CA SER A 133 -3.89 66.36 52.54
C SER A 133 -3.96 65.24 51.50
N SER A 134 -4.70 64.19 51.83
CA SER A 134 -4.98 63.06 50.94
C SER A 134 -6.47 62.72 50.90
N ALA A 135 -6.90 62.07 49.82
CA ALA A 135 -8.23 61.47 49.70
C ALA A 135 -8.12 60.07 49.07
N ILE A 136 -9.14 59.25 49.32
CA ILE A 136 -9.28 57.94 48.71
C ILE A 136 -10.39 58.00 47.64
N ALA A 137 -10.09 57.43 46.47
CA ALA A 137 -11.07 57.11 45.44
C ALA A 137 -11.13 55.60 45.26
N LEU A 138 -12.32 55.03 45.37
CA LEU A 138 -12.57 53.61 45.24
C LEU A 138 -13.35 53.36 43.94
N LEU A 139 -12.81 52.54 43.06
CA LEU A 139 -13.48 52.08 41.84
C LEU A 139 -13.80 50.59 42.00
N ARG A 140 -15.09 50.24 41.87
CA ARG A 140 -15.57 48.85 41.91
C ARG A 140 -16.26 48.49 40.62
N TYR A 141 -15.94 47.32 40.08
CA TYR A 141 -16.69 46.78 38.95
C TYR A 141 -16.67 45.25 38.94
N THR A 142 -17.60 44.68 38.18
CA THR A 142 -17.69 43.23 37.99
C THR A 142 -17.70 42.92 36.52
N TRP A 143 -16.99 41.86 36.16
CA TRP A 143 -17.02 41.27 34.83
C TRP A 143 -17.16 39.75 34.93
N THR A 144 -17.89 39.16 33.98
CA THR A 144 -18.16 37.72 33.93
C THR A 144 -17.38 37.11 32.78
N SER A 145 -16.58 36.08 33.09
CA SER A 145 -15.96 35.24 32.08
C SER A 145 -16.95 34.18 31.59
N ASN A 146 -17.03 34.02 30.27
CA ASN A 146 -17.81 32.95 29.64
C ASN A 146 -17.03 31.61 29.63
N ALA A 147 -15.80 31.60 30.13
CA ALA A 147 -14.96 30.42 30.12
C ALA A 147 -15.29 29.49 31.29
N THR A 148 -15.36 28.20 31.00
CA THR A 148 -15.85 27.16 31.91
C THR A 148 -14.73 26.47 32.66
N ASN A 149 -13.66 26.09 31.94
CA ASN A 149 -12.58 25.30 32.53
C ASN A 149 -11.26 26.07 32.61
N LEU A 150 -11.08 27.12 31.81
CA LEU A 150 -9.88 27.94 31.79
C LEU A 150 -10.23 29.39 32.10
N LEU A 151 -9.43 30.03 32.96
CA LEU A 151 -9.59 31.44 33.28
C LEU A 151 -8.36 32.20 32.83
N HIS A 152 -8.61 33.35 32.22
CA HIS A 152 -7.61 34.36 31.95
C HIS A 152 -7.93 35.60 32.79
N TYR A 153 -6.98 35.98 33.63
CA TYR A 153 -7.00 37.27 34.32
C TYR A 153 -5.86 38.13 33.77
N GLN A 154 -6.16 39.39 33.46
CA GLN A 154 -5.15 40.36 33.07
C GLN A 154 -5.53 41.76 33.56
N TRP A 155 -4.54 42.48 34.08
CA TRP A 155 -4.59 43.89 34.44
C TRP A 155 -3.50 44.64 33.67
N ASP A 156 -3.89 45.66 32.92
CA ASP A 156 -3.01 46.55 32.18
C ASP A 156 -2.65 47.79 33.01
N PRO A 157 -1.37 48.04 33.32
CA PRO A 157 -0.94 49.27 33.98
C PRO A 157 -1.04 50.53 33.10
N GLY A 158 -1.27 50.39 31.79
CA GLY A 158 -1.30 51.49 30.83
C GLY A 158 -2.10 52.72 31.27
N PRO A 159 -3.37 52.58 31.66
CA PRO A 159 -4.18 53.70 32.15
C PRO A 159 -3.60 54.36 33.42
N ALA A 160 -2.97 53.59 34.30
CA ALA A 160 -2.37 54.11 35.53
C ALA A 160 -1.16 55.03 35.26
N LEU A 161 -0.55 54.98 34.07
CA LEU A 161 0.53 55.92 33.67
C LEU A 161 0.07 57.38 33.68
N ALA A 162 -1.24 57.65 33.52
CA ALA A 162 -1.78 59.01 33.61
C ALA A 162 -1.53 59.65 34.98
N TRP A 163 -1.30 58.84 36.02
CA TRP A 163 -0.98 59.28 37.39
C TRP A 163 0.51 59.53 37.67
N ARG A 164 1.40 59.33 36.67
CA ARG A 164 2.88 59.28 36.84
C ARG A 164 3.29 58.08 37.72
N ILE A 165 4.50 58.13 38.30
CA ILE A 165 5.04 57.04 39.13
C ILE A 165 4.40 57.13 40.53
N PRO A 166 3.62 56.12 40.96
CA PRO A 166 3.03 56.11 42.29
C PRO A 166 4.05 55.75 43.37
N GLY A 167 3.73 56.06 44.63
CA GLY A 167 4.54 55.68 45.78
C GLY A 167 4.61 54.16 45.97
N SER A 168 3.50 53.45 45.81
CA SER A 168 3.44 51.99 45.77
C SER A 168 2.29 51.45 44.91
N VAL A 169 2.44 50.24 44.38
CA VAL A 169 1.38 49.50 43.66
C VAL A 169 1.29 48.09 44.21
N ARG A 170 0.09 47.66 44.56
CA ARG A 170 -0.19 46.27 44.98
C ARG A 170 -1.32 45.72 44.13
N LEU A 171 -1.09 44.54 43.55
CA LEU A 171 -2.08 43.82 42.75
C LEU A 171 -2.32 42.50 43.46
N THR A 172 -3.57 42.20 43.81
CA THR A 172 -3.95 40.92 44.39
C THR A 172 -5.04 40.25 43.57
N LEU A 173 -4.90 38.95 43.37
CA LEU A 173 -5.91 38.07 42.81
C LEU A 173 -6.23 37.00 43.86
N VAL A 174 -7.44 37.06 44.39
CA VAL A 174 -7.92 36.18 45.47
C VAL A 174 -8.83 35.11 44.88
N LEU A 175 -8.44 33.85 45.07
CA LEU A 175 -9.21 32.68 44.65
C LEU A 175 -10.28 32.33 45.71
N PRO A 176 -11.39 31.66 45.29
CA PRO A 176 -12.48 31.33 46.21
C PRO A 176 -12.05 30.31 47.28
N ASP A 177 -11.20 29.36 46.89
CA ASP A 177 -10.74 28.22 47.70
C ASP A 177 -9.22 28.13 47.72
N ASP A 178 -8.67 27.41 48.71
CA ASP A 178 -7.24 27.12 48.80
C ASP A 178 -6.86 26.07 47.75
N VAL A 179 -5.91 26.41 46.88
CA VAL A 179 -5.44 25.58 45.76
C VAL A 179 -3.92 25.52 45.73
N SER A 180 -3.37 24.50 45.08
CA SER A 180 -1.92 24.42 44.85
C SER A 180 -1.48 25.25 43.65
N ASP A 181 -0.19 25.58 43.60
CA ASP A 181 0.46 26.27 42.47
C ASP A 181 0.18 25.65 41.09
N ASP A 182 -0.08 24.34 41.03
CA ASP A 182 -0.36 23.61 39.79
C ASP A 182 -1.67 24.02 39.08
N ILE A 183 -2.51 24.86 39.71
CA ILE A 183 -3.68 25.44 39.04
C ILE A 183 -3.29 26.43 37.94
N PHE A 184 -2.12 27.07 38.07
CA PHE A 184 -1.65 28.11 37.16
C PHE A 184 -0.88 27.52 35.98
N LEU A 185 -1.28 27.89 34.76
CA LEU A 185 -0.58 27.57 33.52
C LEU A 185 0.55 28.58 33.27
N THR A 186 0.27 29.87 33.48
CA THR A 186 1.23 30.96 33.36
C THR A 186 0.94 32.04 34.40
N ARG A 187 1.98 32.74 34.83
CA ARG A 187 1.92 33.87 35.76
C ARG A 187 2.95 34.89 35.31
N GLU A 188 2.48 36.06 34.89
CA GLU A 188 3.32 37.11 34.34
C GLU A 188 2.97 38.46 34.97
N PRO A 189 3.96 39.34 35.22
CA PRO A 189 5.41 39.07 35.19
C PRO A 189 5.87 38.22 36.39
N GLU A 190 7.13 37.79 36.38
CA GLU A 190 7.76 37.19 37.56
C GLU A 190 7.84 38.16 38.76
N GLY A 191 8.14 37.64 39.95
CA GLY A 191 8.21 38.41 41.19
C GLY A 191 6.90 38.44 42.00
N PHE A 192 5.98 37.53 41.70
CA PHE A 192 4.77 37.31 42.48
C PHE A 192 5.02 36.47 43.74
N THR A 193 4.09 36.54 44.68
CA THR A 193 3.95 35.59 45.78
C THR A 193 2.58 34.92 45.73
N PHE A 194 2.52 33.62 46.01
CA PHE A 194 1.26 32.88 46.13
C PHE A 194 1.26 32.06 47.43
N ASP A 195 0.19 32.18 48.21
CA ASP A 195 0.06 31.53 49.53
C ASP A 195 -0.97 30.38 49.56
N GLY A 196 -1.44 29.95 48.39
CA GLY A 196 -2.51 28.97 48.23
C GLY A 196 -3.86 29.59 47.89
N ARG A 197 -4.05 30.89 48.17
CA ARG A 197 -5.32 31.59 47.91
C ARG A 197 -5.14 32.93 47.22
N THR A 198 -4.08 33.65 47.55
CA THR A 198 -3.84 35.01 47.10
C THR A 198 -2.58 35.06 46.25
N LEU A 199 -2.72 35.45 44.99
CA LEU A 199 -1.62 35.78 44.10
C LEU A 199 -1.36 37.28 44.17
N GLU A 200 -0.15 37.68 44.54
CA GLU A 200 0.20 39.07 44.81
C GLU A 200 1.43 39.52 44.02
N TRP A 201 1.34 40.71 43.43
CA TRP A 201 2.49 41.49 42.97
C TRP A 201 2.56 42.80 43.74
N SER A 202 3.77 43.19 44.15
CA SER A 202 4.00 44.40 44.95
C SER A 202 5.18 45.20 44.41
N TYR A 203 4.98 46.52 44.29
CA TYR A 203 5.93 47.47 43.73
C TYR A 203 6.06 48.69 44.63
N GLU A 204 7.29 49.14 44.88
CA GLU A 204 7.61 50.33 45.68
C GLU A 204 8.34 51.36 44.80
N GLY A 205 7.79 52.57 44.71
CA GLY A 205 8.37 53.70 43.96
C GLY A 205 8.50 53.48 42.45
N GLN A 206 7.75 52.54 41.88
CA GLN A 206 7.78 52.21 40.46
C GLN A 206 6.38 51.80 39.98
N LEU A 207 6.03 52.17 38.75
CA LEU A 207 4.84 51.65 38.09
C LEU A 207 5.21 50.39 37.31
N PRO A 208 4.43 49.30 37.40
CA PRO A 208 4.55 48.20 36.46
C PRO A 208 4.43 48.68 35.01
N VAL A 209 5.26 48.13 34.13
CA VAL A 209 5.34 48.49 32.69
C VAL A 209 4.79 47.41 31.76
N HIS A 210 4.59 46.20 32.29
CA HIS A 210 3.99 45.08 31.57
C HIS A 210 2.66 44.73 32.21
N PRO A 211 1.68 44.24 31.44
CA PRO A 211 0.46 43.70 32.00
C PRO A 211 0.72 42.57 32.99
N HIS A 212 -0.13 42.51 34.02
CA HIS A 212 -0.11 41.50 35.06
C HIS A 212 -1.22 40.52 34.79
N GLY A 213 -0.91 39.25 34.64
CA GLY A 213 -1.92 38.29 34.28
C GLY A 213 -1.54 36.86 34.55
N THR A 214 -2.54 36.00 34.44
CA THR A 214 -2.38 34.58 34.61
C THR A 214 -3.40 33.82 33.79
N TRP A 215 -2.93 32.73 33.20
CA TRP A 215 -3.79 31.64 32.76
C TRP A 215 -3.84 30.59 33.86
N MET A 216 -5.04 30.14 34.19
CA MET A 216 -5.25 29.09 35.19
C MET A 216 -6.42 28.19 34.82
N LEU A 217 -6.48 27.02 35.43
CA LEU A 217 -7.70 26.22 35.47
C LEU A 217 -8.73 26.94 36.34
N SER A 218 -10.01 26.89 35.97
CA SER A 218 -11.06 27.42 36.85
C SER A 218 -11.04 26.65 38.18
N PRO A 219 -11.31 27.29 39.33
CA PRO A 219 -11.36 26.62 40.63
C PRO A 219 -12.27 25.38 40.61
N ALA A 220 -13.40 25.45 39.90
CA ALA A 220 -14.31 24.32 39.71
C ALA A 220 -13.66 23.17 38.90
N ALA A 221 -13.01 23.48 37.77
CA ALA A 221 -12.32 22.47 36.96
C ALA A 221 -11.12 21.85 37.71
N TRP A 222 -10.40 22.64 38.50
CA TRP A 222 -9.31 22.16 39.36
C TRP A 222 -9.82 21.20 40.45
N ALA A 223 -10.88 21.60 41.17
CA ALA A 223 -11.53 20.76 42.18
C ALA A 223 -12.09 19.46 41.57
N GLN A 224 -12.66 19.55 40.38
CA GLN A 224 -13.15 18.38 39.66
C GLN A 224 -12.00 17.45 39.27
N LEU A 225 -10.92 17.98 38.68
CA LEU A 225 -9.76 17.17 38.27
C LEU A 225 -9.13 16.43 39.45
N THR A 226 -8.92 17.14 40.57
CA THR A 226 -8.36 16.55 41.80
C THR A 226 -9.29 15.49 42.42
N THR A 227 -10.61 15.72 42.39
CA THR A 227 -11.60 14.73 42.84
C THR A 227 -11.58 13.47 41.97
N LEU A 228 -11.52 13.63 40.65
CA LEU A 228 -11.48 12.51 39.69
C LEU A 228 -10.21 11.68 39.84
N GLU A 229 -9.07 12.33 40.11
CA GLU A 229 -7.80 11.66 40.40
C GLU A 229 -7.87 10.81 41.67
N GLN A 230 -8.46 11.34 42.74
CA GLN A 230 -8.62 10.62 44.00
C GLN A 230 -9.62 9.47 43.89
N ALA A 231 -10.71 9.67 43.14
CA ALA A 231 -11.73 8.65 42.89
C ALA A 231 -11.28 7.57 41.89
N ALA A 232 -10.20 7.81 41.14
CA ALA A 232 -9.75 7.00 40.02
C ALA A 232 -10.82 6.80 38.92
N ASP A 233 -11.65 7.82 38.68
CA ASP A 233 -12.65 7.84 37.60
C ASP A 233 -11.99 8.28 36.29
N ILE A 234 -11.29 7.33 35.66
CA ILE A 234 -10.51 7.56 34.44
C ILE A 234 -11.38 8.07 33.28
N PRO A 235 -12.55 7.49 32.95
CA PRO A 235 -13.36 7.96 31.83
C PRO A 235 -13.74 9.44 31.94
N THR A 236 -14.22 9.86 33.12
CA THR A 236 -14.58 11.26 33.34
C THR A 236 -13.36 12.18 33.37
N GLN A 237 -12.23 11.70 33.91
CA GLN A 237 -10.97 12.45 33.88
C GLN A 237 -10.47 12.70 32.45
N VAL A 238 -10.51 11.70 31.57
CA VAL A 238 -10.13 11.84 30.16
C VAL A 238 -11.05 12.83 29.45
N ALA A 239 -12.36 12.78 29.70
CA ALA A 239 -13.32 13.72 29.13
C ALA A 239 -13.01 15.17 29.53
N LEU A 240 -12.71 15.42 30.81
CA LEU A 240 -12.32 16.75 31.30
C LEU A 240 -11.02 17.24 30.65
N LEU A 241 -9.99 16.40 30.54
CA LEU A 241 -8.72 16.76 29.89
C LEU A 241 -8.90 17.08 28.39
N ARG A 242 -9.78 16.35 27.68
CA ARG A 242 -10.13 16.66 26.29
C ARG A 242 -10.87 17.99 26.18
N SER A 243 -11.84 18.24 27.06
CA SER A 243 -12.57 19.51 27.12
C SER A 243 -11.64 20.70 27.38
N LEU A 244 -10.71 20.56 28.34
CA LEU A 244 -9.67 21.55 28.62
C LEU A 244 -8.80 21.85 27.40
N ARG A 245 -8.39 20.82 26.66
CA ARG A 245 -7.58 20.98 25.45
C ARG A 245 -8.32 21.75 24.36
N GLU A 246 -9.59 21.42 24.13
CA GLU A 246 -10.40 22.10 23.11
C GLU A 246 -10.69 23.56 23.50
N GLU A 247 -11.00 23.82 24.77
CA GLU A 247 -11.16 25.18 25.29
C GLU A 247 -9.84 25.97 25.20
N ALA A 248 -8.71 25.35 25.51
CA ALA A 248 -7.38 25.97 25.36
C ALA A 248 -7.08 26.32 23.90
N LYS A 249 -7.37 25.41 22.95
CA LYS A 249 -7.21 25.69 21.51
C LYS A 249 -8.10 26.85 21.06
N ALA A 250 -9.35 26.89 21.52
CA ALA A 250 -10.30 27.94 21.18
C ALA A 250 -9.87 29.32 21.72
N GLN A 251 -9.33 29.37 22.94
CA GLN A 251 -8.88 30.60 23.59
C GLN A 251 -7.40 30.95 23.34
N GLN A 252 -6.68 30.09 22.60
CA GLN A 252 -5.23 30.18 22.43
C GLN A 252 -4.46 30.22 23.76
N ALA A 253 -4.96 29.48 24.76
CA ALA A 253 -4.35 29.41 26.08
C ALA A 253 -3.04 28.59 26.03
N PRO A 254 -2.03 28.94 26.86
CA PRO A 254 -0.76 28.20 26.97
C PRO A 254 -0.91 26.89 27.75
N TYR A 255 -1.86 26.05 27.36
CA TYR A 255 -2.12 24.76 27.99
C TYR A 255 -1.20 23.67 27.41
N PRO A 256 -0.41 22.95 28.25
CA PRO A 256 0.41 21.83 27.77
C PRO A 256 -0.45 20.75 27.11
N ASP A 257 0.02 20.18 25.99
CA ASP A 257 -0.71 19.13 25.29
C ASP A 257 -0.94 17.90 26.21
N PRO A 258 -2.19 17.57 26.60
CA PRO A 258 -2.45 16.50 27.55
C PRO A 258 -2.35 15.10 26.91
N TRP A 259 -1.91 15.01 25.65
CA TRP A 259 -1.83 13.77 24.87
C TRP A 259 -1.25 12.58 25.64
N SER A 260 -0.04 12.72 26.21
CA SER A 260 0.65 11.63 26.91
C SER A 260 -0.05 11.24 28.22
N ARG A 261 -0.65 12.22 28.91
CA ARG A 261 -1.43 12.00 30.13
C ARG A 261 -2.71 11.22 29.84
N ILE A 262 -3.46 11.64 28.81
CA ILE A 262 -4.68 10.94 28.37
C ILE A 262 -4.33 9.51 27.94
N LEU A 263 -3.26 9.33 27.16
CA LEU A 263 -2.81 8.00 26.74
C LEU A 263 -2.49 7.09 27.93
N GLY A 264 -1.72 7.58 28.91
CA GLY A 264 -1.39 6.83 30.12
C GLY A 264 -2.61 6.45 30.95
N LEU A 265 -3.58 7.36 31.06
CA LEU A 265 -4.84 7.09 31.76
C LEU A 265 -5.67 6.00 31.04
N LEU A 266 -5.80 6.07 29.72
CA LEU A 266 -6.55 5.08 28.93
C LEU A 266 -5.90 3.68 28.98
N LEU A 267 -4.57 3.61 28.91
CA LEU A 267 -3.84 2.36 29.12
C LEU A 267 -4.08 1.79 30.52
N GLN A 268 -4.05 2.64 31.55
CA GLN A 268 -4.36 2.22 32.92
C GLN A 268 -5.81 1.74 33.08
N ALA A 269 -6.77 2.34 32.37
CA ALA A 269 -8.16 1.88 32.37
C ALA A 269 -8.28 0.46 31.82
N ILE A 270 -7.62 0.19 30.68
CA ILE A 270 -7.59 -1.16 30.07
C ILE A 270 -6.92 -2.17 31.00
N GLU A 271 -5.82 -1.81 31.67
CA GLU A 271 -5.13 -2.71 32.60
C GLU A 271 -5.97 -3.06 33.84
N ARG A 272 -6.73 -2.09 34.38
CA ARG A 272 -7.49 -2.28 35.63
C ARG A 272 -8.86 -2.89 35.41
N SER A 273 -9.58 -2.45 34.38
CA SER A 273 -10.96 -2.86 34.12
C SER A 273 -11.23 -2.75 32.61
N PRO A 274 -10.77 -3.74 31.82
CA PRO A 274 -10.92 -3.71 30.38
C PRO A 274 -12.40 -3.77 29.99
N SER A 275 -12.81 -2.87 29.11
CA SER A 275 -14.16 -2.78 28.57
C SER A 275 -14.11 -2.34 27.09
N PRO A 276 -15.14 -2.65 26.28
CA PRO A 276 -15.22 -2.16 24.90
C PRO A 276 -15.02 -0.64 24.79
N GLU A 277 -15.61 0.13 25.72
CA GLU A 277 -15.52 1.59 25.76
C GLU A 277 -14.09 2.08 26.02
N SER A 278 -13.32 1.36 26.85
CA SER A 278 -11.93 1.73 27.13
C SER A 278 -11.02 1.52 25.92
N TYR A 279 -11.22 0.44 25.17
CA TYR A 279 -10.52 0.18 23.91
C TYR A 279 -10.91 1.19 22.82
N LEU A 280 -12.20 1.50 22.68
CA LEU A 280 -12.69 2.53 21.76
C LEU A 280 -12.09 3.90 22.08
N ALA A 281 -12.09 4.31 23.37
CA ALA A 281 -11.54 5.60 23.77
C ALA A 281 -10.04 5.73 23.48
N LEU A 282 -9.27 4.63 23.61
CA LEU A 282 -7.86 4.58 23.23
C LEU A 282 -7.66 4.63 21.71
N ALA A 283 -8.46 3.87 20.94
CA ALA A 283 -8.41 3.91 19.50
C ALA A 283 -8.76 5.30 18.94
N ASP A 284 -9.78 5.96 19.50
CA ASP A 284 -10.16 7.35 19.19
C ASP A 284 -9.04 8.33 19.52
N GLN A 285 -8.34 8.11 20.63
CA GLN A 285 -7.17 8.93 20.99
C GLN A 285 -6.13 8.83 19.86
N TYR A 286 -5.75 7.63 19.43
CA TYR A 286 -4.83 7.44 18.31
C TYR A 286 -5.32 8.08 17.00
N GLN A 287 -6.61 7.96 16.67
CA GLN A 287 -7.18 8.62 15.49
C GLN A 287 -7.09 10.16 15.56
N GLN A 288 -7.31 10.76 16.73
CA GLN A 288 -7.11 12.22 16.90
C GLN A 288 -5.66 12.61 16.59
N ARG A 289 -4.68 11.80 16.99
CA ARG A 289 -3.27 12.09 16.69
C ARG A 289 -2.92 11.92 15.22
N PHE A 290 -3.53 10.94 14.55
CA PHE A 290 -3.44 10.84 13.11
C PHE A 290 -3.95 12.13 12.45
N THR A 291 -5.10 12.67 12.86
CA THR A 291 -5.63 13.92 12.29
C THR A 291 -4.69 15.12 12.50
N GLU A 292 -3.92 15.14 13.58
CA GLU A 292 -2.97 16.22 13.89
C GLU A 292 -1.62 16.09 13.19
N THR A 293 -1.19 14.87 12.89
CA THR A 293 0.18 14.58 12.42
C THR A 293 0.25 14.00 11.01
N GLU A 294 -0.87 13.48 10.51
CA GLU A 294 -1.01 12.70 9.28
C GLU A 294 -0.12 11.43 9.24
N ASP A 295 0.36 10.94 10.40
CA ASP A 295 1.15 9.70 10.49
C ASP A 295 0.25 8.46 10.64
N ASN A 296 0.21 7.63 9.59
CA ASN A 296 -0.55 6.38 9.54
C ASN A 296 -0.15 5.35 10.62
N ASN A 297 1.00 5.48 11.28
CA ASN A 297 1.35 4.64 12.42
C ASN A 297 0.28 4.72 13.52
N TYR A 298 -0.33 5.89 13.73
CA TYR A 298 -1.41 6.04 14.72
C TYR A 298 -2.69 5.33 14.28
N ARG A 299 -3.02 5.28 12.98
CA ARG A 299 -4.16 4.47 12.50
C ARG A 299 -3.92 2.98 12.72
N LEU A 300 -2.69 2.50 12.50
CA LEU A 300 -2.32 1.11 12.76
C LEU A 300 -2.41 0.78 14.26
N LEU A 301 -1.95 1.67 15.14
CA LEU A 301 -2.11 1.50 16.60
C LEU A 301 -3.58 1.48 17.03
N ALA A 302 -4.43 2.30 16.41
CA ALA A 302 -5.87 2.28 16.65
C ALA A 302 -6.50 0.93 16.23
N ILE A 303 -6.11 0.40 15.07
CA ILE A 303 -6.54 -0.92 14.58
C ILE A 303 -6.09 -2.02 15.55
N GLU A 304 -4.79 -2.06 15.90
CA GLU A 304 -4.22 -3.05 16.81
C GLU A 304 -4.93 -3.05 18.17
N THR A 305 -5.29 -1.86 18.67
CA THR A 305 -6.06 -1.69 19.92
C THR A 305 -7.44 -2.36 19.84
N LEU A 306 -8.17 -2.16 18.73
CA LEU A 306 -9.50 -2.75 18.55
C LEU A 306 -9.44 -4.25 18.21
N GLU A 307 -8.40 -4.71 17.52
CA GLU A 307 -8.14 -6.14 17.34
C GLU A 307 -7.87 -6.82 18.69
N GLN A 308 -7.03 -6.22 19.53
CA GLN A 308 -6.78 -6.70 20.89
C GLN A 308 -8.09 -6.79 21.70
N ALA A 309 -9.00 -5.82 21.56
CA ALA A 309 -10.31 -5.87 22.20
C ALA A 309 -11.12 -7.11 21.77
N ILE A 310 -11.10 -7.46 20.48
CA ILE A 310 -11.76 -8.66 19.95
C ILE A 310 -11.08 -9.93 20.47
N GLU A 311 -9.76 -10.01 20.40
CA GLU A 311 -8.98 -11.18 20.82
C GLU A 311 -9.14 -11.49 22.31
N THR A 312 -9.25 -10.45 23.14
CA THR A 312 -9.42 -10.55 24.60
C THR A 312 -10.87 -10.70 25.03
N GLY A 313 -11.83 -10.75 24.09
CA GLY A 313 -13.25 -10.96 24.38
C GLY A 313 -14.02 -9.71 24.83
N HIS A 314 -13.44 -8.52 24.70
CA HIS A 314 -14.05 -7.22 24.99
C HIS A 314 -14.58 -6.55 23.72
N SER A 315 -15.29 -7.31 22.88
CA SER A 315 -15.88 -6.82 21.63
C SER A 315 -17.40 -6.71 21.72
N ASP A 316 -17.90 -5.57 21.26
CA ASP A 316 -19.30 -5.32 20.93
C ASP A 316 -19.44 -4.88 19.46
N ASP A 317 -20.64 -4.44 19.08
CA ASP A 317 -20.91 -3.95 17.72
C ASP A 317 -20.16 -2.64 17.40
N ALA A 318 -19.96 -1.78 18.41
CA ALA A 318 -19.24 -0.52 18.25
C ALA A 318 -17.75 -0.76 17.97
N VAL A 319 -17.10 -1.69 18.68
CA VAL A 319 -15.71 -2.11 18.42
C VAL A 319 -15.56 -2.67 17.02
N ARG A 320 -16.48 -3.57 16.60
CA ARG A 320 -16.41 -4.20 15.26
C ARG A 320 -16.64 -3.20 14.14
N THR A 321 -17.61 -2.31 14.29
CA THR A 321 -17.91 -1.26 13.32
C THR A 321 -16.77 -0.24 13.25
N GLY A 322 -16.21 0.16 14.39
CA GLY A 322 -15.03 1.02 14.45
C GLY A 322 -13.82 0.41 13.75
N LEU A 323 -13.52 -0.87 14.01
CA LEU A 323 -12.42 -1.59 13.36
C LEU A 323 -12.65 -1.71 11.85
N ALA A 324 -13.87 -2.04 11.41
CA ALA A 324 -14.20 -2.12 9.99
C ALA A 324 -14.04 -0.76 9.27
N ALA A 325 -14.44 0.34 9.93
CA ALA A 325 -14.24 1.69 9.41
C ALA A 325 -12.74 2.02 9.26
N MET A 326 -11.93 1.74 10.28
CA MET A 326 -10.48 1.96 10.22
C MET A 326 -9.79 1.14 9.13
N TYR A 327 -10.20 -0.12 8.93
CA TYR A 327 -9.70 -0.93 7.83
C TYR A 327 -10.11 -0.40 6.45
N THR A 328 -11.32 0.14 6.33
CA THR A 328 -11.80 0.77 5.09
C THR A 328 -10.98 2.02 4.76
N ASP A 329 -10.68 2.85 5.76
CA ASP A 329 -9.81 4.02 5.63
C ASP A 329 -8.38 3.63 5.20
N MET A 330 -7.83 2.57 5.78
CA MET A 330 -6.51 2.04 5.40
C MET A 330 -6.51 1.45 3.99
N ALA A 331 -7.62 0.83 3.57
CA ALA A 331 -7.79 0.35 2.20
C ALA A 331 -7.80 1.50 1.19
N ALA A 332 -8.53 2.58 1.48
CA ALA A 332 -8.58 3.77 0.63
C ALA A 332 -7.19 4.41 0.49
N TRP A 333 -6.45 4.54 1.60
CA TRP A 333 -5.08 5.04 1.58
C TRP A 333 -4.12 4.15 0.75
N ALA A 334 -4.20 2.82 0.93
CA ALA A 334 -3.37 1.87 0.18
C ALA A 334 -3.69 1.91 -1.33
N ALA A 335 -4.98 2.02 -1.68
CA ALA A 335 -5.43 2.16 -3.07
C ALA A 335 -4.90 3.45 -3.70
N GLN A 336 -4.99 4.59 -3.02
CA GLN A 336 -4.45 5.87 -3.49
C GLN A 336 -2.92 5.84 -3.64
N SER A 337 -2.24 5.03 -2.84
CA SER A 337 -0.79 4.81 -2.92
C SER A 337 -0.37 3.82 -4.01
N GLY A 338 -1.33 3.23 -4.75
CA GLY A 338 -1.08 2.24 -5.81
C GLY A 338 -0.80 0.82 -5.30
N ASP A 339 -1.01 0.54 -4.02
CA ASP A 339 -0.82 -0.80 -3.42
C ASP A 339 -2.14 -1.55 -3.35
N ALA A 340 -2.57 -2.07 -4.50
CA ALA A 340 -3.83 -2.80 -4.63
C ALA A 340 -3.89 -4.06 -3.76
N SER A 341 -2.76 -4.73 -3.55
CA SER A 341 -2.69 -5.93 -2.71
C SER A 341 -2.97 -5.61 -1.24
N ARG A 342 -2.36 -4.55 -0.68
CA ARG A 342 -2.68 -4.12 0.68
C ARG A 342 -4.10 -3.59 0.80
N ALA A 343 -4.58 -2.86 -0.19
CA ALA A 343 -5.96 -2.36 -0.20
C ALA A 343 -6.98 -3.51 -0.11
N LEU A 344 -6.81 -4.57 -0.92
CA LEU A 344 -7.67 -5.76 -0.86
C LEU A 344 -7.56 -6.52 0.46
N ALA A 345 -6.35 -6.60 1.04
CA ALA A 345 -6.16 -7.22 2.35
C ALA A 345 -6.94 -6.48 3.44
N TYR A 346 -6.87 -5.15 3.45
CA TYR A 346 -7.63 -4.32 4.40
C TYR A 346 -9.15 -4.40 4.17
N LEU A 347 -9.63 -4.39 2.92
CA LEU A 347 -11.07 -4.59 2.64
C LEU A 347 -11.55 -5.96 3.13
N THR A 348 -10.71 -7.00 2.97
CA THR A 348 -11.02 -8.34 3.47
C THR A 348 -11.06 -8.37 5.00
N ALA A 349 -10.18 -7.62 5.66
CA ALA A 349 -10.17 -7.47 7.12
C ALA A 349 -11.39 -6.68 7.62
N ALA A 350 -11.78 -5.59 6.95
CA ALA A 350 -12.99 -4.82 7.24
C ALA A 350 -14.25 -5.71 7.18
N ASN A 351 -14.40 -6.48 6.11
CA ASN A 351 -15.55 -7.40 5.94
C ASN A 351 -15.55 -8.54 6.97
N ARG A 352 -14.38 -8.95 7.48
CA ARG A 352 -14.28 -9.92 8.58
C ARG A 352 -14.67 -9.32 9.93
N ALA A 353 -14.30 -8.05 10.17
CA ALA A 353 -14.62 -7.35 11.40
C ALA A 353 -16.12 -7.07 11.51
N SER A 354 -16.74 -6.57 10.43
CA SER A 354 -18.19 -6.35 10.37
C SER A 354 -18.75 -6.57 8.95
N PRO A 355 -19.41 -7.72 8.70
CA PRO A 355 -20.02 -8.02 7.40
C PRO A 355 -21.23 -7.12 7.06
N GLU A 356 -21.93 -6.57 8.05
CA GLU A 356 -23.18 -5.83 7.85
C GLU A 356 -22.96 -4.32 7.63
N THR A 357 -21.93 -3.73 8.26
CA THR A 357 -21.69 -2.27 8.22
C THR A 357 -20.64 -1.82 7.22
N ALA A 358 -19.87 -2.74 6.63
CA ALA A 358 -18.90 -2.44 5.59
C ALA A 358 -19.27 -3.15 4.27
N PRO A 359 -20.38 -2.79 3.58
CA PRO A 359 -20.58 -3.22 2.21
C PRO A 359 -19.43 -2.62 1.38
N VAL A 360 -18.42 -3.44 1.12
CA VAL A 360 -17.32 -3.08 0.24
C VAL A 360 -17.93 -2.71 -1.10
N ASP A 361 -17.65 -1.49 -1.57
CA ASP A 361 -18.02 -1.10 -2.92
C ASP A 361 -17.48 -2.15 -3.89
N SER A 362 -18.41 -2.91 -4.49
CA SER A 362 -18.08 -4.00 -5.40
C SER A 362 -17.30 -3.49 -6.60
N GLU A 363 -17.54 -2.25 -7.03
CA GLU A 363 -16.83 -1.65 -8.15
C GLU A 363 -15.37 -1.34 -7.78
N LEU A 364 -15.12 -0.72 -6.62
CA LEU A 364 -13.76 -0.50 -6.13
C LEU A 364 -13.00 -1.81 -5.96
N ARG A 365 -13.65 -2.84 -5.41
CA ARG A 365 -13.04 -4.16 -5.23
C ARG A 365 -12.64 -4.78 -6.57
N ASP A 366 -13.52 -4.74 -7.57
CA ASP A 366 -13.24 -5.23 -8.92
C ASP A 366 -12.03 -4.51 -9.53
N VAL A 367 -11.97 -3.18 -9.42
CA VAL A 367 -10.85 -2.37 -9.92
C VAL A 367 -9.53 -2.75 -9.24
N LEU A 368 -9.54 -2.96 -7.92
CA LEU A 368 -8.34 -3.36 -7.17
C LEU A 368 -7.86 -4.78 -7.55
N ILE A 369 -8.79 -5.73 -7.72
CA ILE A 369 -8.45 -7.10 -8.16
C ILE A 369 -7.83 -7.05 -9.56
N LEU A 370 -8.43 -6.30 -10.49
CA LEU A 370 -7.89 -6.13 -11.83
C LEU A 370 -6.52 -5.41 -11.82
N THR A 371 -6.34 -4.42 -10.96
CA THR A 371 -5.04 -3.73 -10.79
C THR A 371 -3.97 -4.71 -10.33
N GLN A 372 -4.27 -5.55 -9.32
CA GLN A 372 -3.35 -6.58 -8.84
C GLN A 372 -3.02 -7.59 -9.94
N ALA A 373 -4.02 -8.02 -10.71
CA ALA A 373 -3.84 -8.94 -11.84
C ALA A 373 -2.93 -8.35 -12.92
N VAL A 374 -3.15 -7.09 -13.31
CA VAL A 374 -2.30 -6.38 -14.28
C VAL A 374 -0.85 -6.28 -13.78
N ASP A 375 -0.63 -5.99 -12.49
CA ASP A 375 0.73 -5.95 -11.90
C ASP A 375 1.41 -7.33 -11.91
N LEU A 376 0.69 -8.40 -11.56
CA LEU A 376 1.20 -9.78 -11.68
C LEU A 376 1.57 -10.13 -13.12
N ALA A 377 0.69 -9.81 -14.07
CA ALA A 377 0.91 -10.03 -15.49
C ALA A 377 2.12 -9.22 -16.01
N ALA A 378 2.26 -7.97 -15.59
CA ALA A 378 3.39 -7.10 -15.96
C ALA A 378 4.74 -7.63 -15.45
N ARG A 379 4.75 -8.38 -14.33
CA ARG A 379 5.92 -9.09 -13.79
C ARG A 379 6.21 -10.43 -14.47
N GLY A 380 5.51 -10.75 -15.57
CA GLY A 380 5.68 -11.98 -16.33
C GLY A 380 4.89 -13.18 -15.80
N LYS A 381 4.04 -12.99 -14.78
CA LYS A 381 3.17 -14.04 -14.19
C LYS A 381 1.75 -13.98 -14.75
N VAL A 382 1.64 -13.89 -16.06
CA VAL A 382 0.37 -13.75 -16.79
C VAL A 382 -0.54 -14.97 -16.54
N ALA A 383 -0.02 -16.20 -16.65
CA ALA A 383 -0.82 -17.41 -16.41
C ALA A 383 -1.39 -17.46 -14.99
N ASP A 384 -0.57 -17.12 -13.97
CA ASP A 384 -1.03 -17.05 -12.57
C ASP A 384 -2.12 -15.99 -12.39
N SER A 385 -1.95 -14.83 -13.05
CA SER A 385 -2.94 -13.75 -13.01
C SER A 385 -4.29 -14.18 -13.60
N LEU A 386 -4.28 -14.88 -14.74
CA LEU A 386 -5.51 -15.36 -15.37
C LEU A 386 -6.21 -16.43 -14.54
N LEU A 387 -5.44 -17.34 -13.93
CA LEU A 387 -5.96 -18.36 -13.02
C LEU A 387 -6.58 -17.77 -11.75
N GLN A 388 -6.02 -16.68 -11.20
CA GLN A 388 -6.58 -16.00 -10.02
C GLN A 388 -7.89 -15.28 -10.31
N LEU A 389 -8.01 -14.70 -11.51
CA LEU A 389 -9.21 -13.97 -11.91
C LEU A 389 -10.36 -14.90 -12.30
N GLY A 390 -10.08 -16.00 -13.00
CA GLY A 390 -11.08 -17.01 -13.37
C GLY A 390 -12.37 -16.40 -13.94
N ASP A 391 -13.48 -16.67 -13.25
CA ASP A 391 -14.84 -16.26 -13.63
C ASP A 391 -15.16 -14.77 -13.35
N GLN A 392 -14.23 -14.01 -12.76
CA GLN A 392 -14.43 -12.59 -12.42
C GLN A 392 -14.25 -11.65 -13.63
N LEU A 393 -13.65 -12.15 -14.71
CA LEU A 393 -13.50 -11.39 -15.96
C LEU A 393 -14.84 -11.28 -16.70
N ALA A 394 -15.07 -10.14 -17.35
CA ALA A 394 -16.23 -9.99 -18.22
C ALA A 394 -16.25 -11.08 -19.32
N PRO A 395 -17.41 -11.63 -19.70
CA PRO A 395 -17.47 -12.71 -20.69
C PRO A 395 -16.79 -12.39 -22.03
N ALA A 396 -16.86 -11.13 -22.47
CA ALA A 396 -16.18 -10.67 -23.68
C ALA A 396 -14.64 -10.68 -23.55
N VAL A 397 -14.11 -10.43 -22.35
CA VAL A 397 -12.67 -10.51 -22.04
C VAL A 397 -12.24 -11.97 -21.99
N GLN A 398 -13.02 -12.84 -21.35
CA GLN A 398 -12.77 -14.28 -21.31
C GLN A 398 -12.74 -14.88 -22.73
N ASP A 399 -13.71 -14.55 -23.59
CA ASP A 399 -13.70 -15.00 -24.99
C ASP A 399 -12.45 -14.50 -25.72
N ALA A 400 -12.08 -13.23 -25.54
CA ALA A 400 -10.90 -12.65 -26.17
C ALA A 400 -9.59 -13.31 -25.72
N LEU A 401 -9.52 -13.82 -24.48
CA LEU A 401 -8.35 -14.49 -23.92
C LEU A 401 -8.29 -15.97 -24.33
N TYR A 402 -9.38 -16.71 -24.15
CA TYR A 402 -9.32 -18.17 -24.22
C TYR A 402 -9.59 -18.75 -25.59
N ARG A 403 -10.27 -18.01 -26.49
CA ARG A 403 -10.68 -18.54 -27.79
C ARG A 403 -9.51 -18.94 -28.70
N TYR A 404 -8.41 -18.21 -28.62
CA TYR A 404 -7.22 -18.40 -29.47
C TYR A 404 -5.95 -18.67 -28.66
N ALA A 405 -6.12 -18.96 -27.36
CA ALA A 405 -5.03 -19.32 -26.49
C ALA A 405 -4.33 -20.58 -27.02
N PRO A 406 -2.98 -20.64 -26.96
CA PRO A 406 -2.25 -21.82 -27.36
C PRO A 406 -2.66 -23.00 -26.46
N PRO A 407 -3.02 -24.17 -27.02
CA PRO A 407 -3.43 -25.30 -26.20
C PRO A 407 -2.24 -25.93 -25.46
N VAL A 408 -1.03 -25.76 -25.99
CA VAL A 408 0.22 -26.29 -25.45
C VAL A 408 1.33 -25.25 -25.50
N ARG A 409 2.33 -25.41 -24.64
CA ARG A 409 3.60 -24.66 -24.61
C ARG A 409 4.74 -25.42 -25.27
N ALA A 410 4.65 -26.74 -25.28
CA ALA A 410 5.61 -27.64 -25.91
C ALA A 410 4.93 -28.97 -26.23
N ALA A 411 5.44 -29.67 -27.24
CA ALA A 411 4.96 -30.99 -27.58
C ALA A 411 6.09 -31.89 -28.05
N ARG A 412 6.10 -33.12 -27.57
CA ARG A 412 7.01 -34.17 -28.01
C ARG A 412 6.18 -35.33 -28.54
N THR A 413 6.54 -35.84 -29.70
CA THR A 413 5.91 -37.07 -30.23
C THR A 413 6.98 -38.14 -30.45
N ASP A 414 6.88 -39.25 -29.72
CA ASP A 414 7.72 -40.42 -29.94
C ASP A 414 6.95 -41.40 -30.83
N ILE A 415 7.41 -41.59 -32.06
CA ILE A 415 6.80 -42.47 -33.06
C ILE A 415 7.63 -43.74 -33.15
N ASN A 416 7.00 -44.87 -32.87
CA ASN A 416 7.61 -46.19 -32.97
C ASN A 416 6.91 -46.99 -34.06
N ARG A 417 7.68 -47.67 -34.91
CA ARG A 417 7.15 -48.50 -35.98
C ARG A 417 7.86 -49.83 -36.04
N ASP A 418 7.10 -50.91 -36.12
CA ASP A 418 7.58 -52.24 -36.46
C ASP A 418 6.80 -52.85 -37.63
N GLU A 419 6.92 -54.17 -37.86
CA GLU A 419 6.26 -54.86 -38.97
C GLU A 419 4.75 -55.10 -38.77
N THR A 420 4.27 -55.03 -37.54
CA THR A 420 2.90 -55.37 -37.13
C THR A 420 2.20 -54.26 -36.36
N SER A 421 2.93 -53.22 -35.98
CA SER A 421 2.41 -52.12 -35.18
C SER A 421 3.05 -50.78 -35.54
N ARG A 422 2.27 -49.72 -35.33
CA ARG A 422 2.71 -48.34 -35.34
C ARG A 422 2.17 -47.68 -34.08
N GLY A 423 3.05 -47.05 -33.31
CA GLY A 423 2.70 -46.32 -32.10
C GLY A 423 3.13 -44.88 -32.19
N ALA A 424 2.35 -43.98 -31.58
CA ALA A 424 2.72 -42.59 -31.34
C ALA A 424 2.38 -42.23 -29.89
N THR A 425 3.39 -41.79 -29.15
CA THR A 425 3.25 -41.25 -27.80
C THR A 425 3.40 -39.74 -27.86
N TYR A 426 2.37 -39.00 -27.47
CA TYR A 426 2.36 -37.55 -27.45
C TYR A 426 2.50 -37.08 -26.00
N THR A 427 3.63 -36.45 -25.68
CA THR A 427 3.84 -35.76 -24.41
C THR A 427 3.62 -34.27 -24.64
N LEU A 428 2.55 -33.73 -24.07
CA LEU A 428 2.07 -32.36 -24.29
C LEU A 428 2.19 -31.57 -22.99
N LEU A 429 2.91 -30.45 -23.03
CA LEU A 429 2.91 -29.49 -21.92
C LEU A 429 1.82 -28.45 -22.18
N LEU A 430 0.71 -28.55 -21.47
CA LEU A 430 -0.47 -27.71 -21.65
C LEU A 430 -0.20 -26.25 -21.22
N TYR A 431 -0.94 -25.31 -21.82
CA TYR A 431 -0.96 -23.93 -21.38
C TYR A 431 -1.94 -23.79 -20.19
N PRO A 432 -1.46 -23.37 -19.00
CA PRO A 432 -2.25 -23.45 -17.76
C PRO A 432 -3.68 -22.87 -17.82
N PRO A 433 -3.92 -21.68 -18.43
CA PRO A 433 -5.25 -21.09 -18.45
C PRO A 433 -6.30 -21.90 -19.23
N VAL A 434 -5.89 -22.75 -20.17
CA VAL A 434 -6.79 -23.61 -20.97
C VAL A 434 -6.52 -25.10 -20.78
N ALA A 435 -5.69 -25.48 -19.81
CA ALA A 435 -5.29 -26.88 -19.61
C ALA A 435 -6.50 -27.80 -19.33
N GLY A 436 -7.50 -27.30 -18.59
CA GLY A 436 -8.72 -28.07 -18.29
C GLY A 436 -9.55 -28.38 -19.53
N SER A 437 -9.82 -27.39 -20.38
CA SER A 437 -10.59 -27.58 -21.62
C SER A 437 -9.82 -28.41 -22.66
N VAL A 438 -8.50 -28.18 -22.78
CA VAL A 438 -7.64 -28.99 -23.66
C VAL A 438 -7.56 -30.44 -23.17
N GLY A 439 -7.51 -30.68 -21.87
CA GLY A 439 -7.55 -32.03 -21.30
C GLY A 439 -8.87 -32.75 -21.58
N GLN A 440 -10.00 -32.06 -21.53
CA GLN A 440 -11.31 -32.62 -21.95
C GLN A 440 -11.31 -32.96 -23.44
N HIS A 441 -10.84 -32.04 -24.30
CA HIS A 441 -10.72 -32.27 -25.74
C HIS A 441 -9.82 -33.47 -26.06
N LEU A 442 -8.67 -33.59 -25.38
CA LEU A 442 -7.77 -34.75 -25.53
C LEU A 442 -8.45 -36.08 -25.18
N ASN A 443 -9.29 -36.11 -24.13
CA ASN A 443 -10.07 -37.30 -23.80
C ASN A 443 -11.10 -37.65 -24.88
N GLU A 444 -11.77 -36.64 -25.44
CA GLU A 444 -12.72 -36.83 -26.55
C GLU A 444 -12.02 -37.34 -27.82
N LEU A 445 -10.85 -36.81 -28.15
CA LEU A 445 -10.02 -37.28 -29.25
C LEU A 445 -9.54 -38.72 -29.02
N ALA A 446 -9.07 -39.04 -27.81
CA ALA A 446 -8.65 -40.39 -27.45
C ALA A 446 -9.81 -41.39 -27.62
N ALA A 447 -11.00 -41.08 -27.07
CA ALA A 447 -12.18 -41.93 -27.21
C ALA A 447 -12.64 -42.09 -28.66
N ARG A 448 -12.51 -41.05 -29.50
CA ARG A 448 -12.83 -41.11 -30.92
C ARG A 448 -11.87 -42.02 -31.68
N ILE A 449 -10.57 -41.95 -31.37
CA ILE A 449 -9.53 -42.78 -31.98
C ILE A 449 -9.65 -44.24 -31.53
N ASP A 450 -9.92 -44.48 -30.24
CA ASP A 450 -10.06 -45.82 -29.65
C ASP A 450 -11.30 -46.58 -30.18
N ALA A 451 -12.29 -45.86 -30.69
CA ALA A 451 -13.45 -46.45 -31.36
C ALA A 451 -13.14 -47.03 -32.76
N LEU A 452 -11.94 -46.80 -33.30
CA LEU A 452 -11.53 -47.31 -34.61
C LEU A 452 -10.99 -48.73 -34.51
N GLU A 453 -11.30 -49.57 -35.50
CA GLU A 453 -10.90 -50.97 -35.48
C GLU A 453 -9.37 -51.15 -35.59
N GLY A 454 -8.80 -51.87 -34.61
CA GLY A 454 -7.38 -52.20 -34.56
C GLY A 454 -6.48 -51.05 -34.09
N ILE A 455 -7.07 -50.01 -33.49
CA ILE A 455 -6.36 -48.88 -32.89
C ILE A 455 -6.75 -48.78 -31.41
N GLU A 456 -5.75 -48.63 -30.54
CA GLU A 456 -5.92 -48.36 -29.11
C GLU A 456 -5.42 -46.95 -28.83
N ALA A 457 -6.23 -46.14 -28.14
CA ALA A 457 -5.85 -44.80 -27.74
C ALA A 457 -6.16 -44.54 -26.27
N THR A 458 -5.13 -44.20 -25.49
CA THR A 458 -5.26 -44.02 -24.05
C THR A 458 -4.60 -42.71 -23.62
N LEU A 459 -5.36 -41.86 -22.92
CA LEU A 459 -4.81 -40.72 -22.20
C LEU A 459 -4.34 -41.19 -20.82
N LEU A 460 -3.03 -41.10 -20.58
CA LEU A 460 -2.42 -41.46 -19.30
C LEU A 460 -2.61 -40.30 -18.30
N PRO A 461 -2.69 -40.60 -16.99
CA PRO A 461 -2.75 -39.55 -15.97
C PRO A 461 -1.51 -38.64 -16.08
N ALA A 462 -1.73 -37.35 -15.83
CA ALA A 462 -0.64 -36.37 -15.71
C ALA A 462 0.40 -36.88 -14.71
N GLY A 463 1.69 -36.69 -15.00
CA GLY A 463 2.79 -37.03 -14.11
C GLY A 463 2.84 -36.12 -12.87
N ASP A 464 4.04 -35.79 -12.41
CA ASP A 464 4.23 -34.84 -11.31
C ASP A 464 3.85 -33.39 -11.69
N ASP A 465 3.80 -33.05 -12.99
CA ASP A 465 3.36 -31.74 -13.48
C ASP A 465 1.86 -31.77 -13.82
N PRO A 466 1.01 -30.95 -13.14
CA PRO A 466 -0.43 -30.91 -13.38
C PRO A 466 -0.82 -30.38 -14.76
N TYR A 467 0.15 -29.85 -15.53
CA TYR A 467 -0.05 -29.36 -16.88
C TYR A 467 0.59 -30.26 -17.94
N GLU A 468 1.05 -31.47 -17.59
CA GLU A 468 1.53 -32.46 -18.55
C GLU A 468 0.42 -33.46 -18.91
N ALA A 469 0.21 -33.69 -20.20
CA ALA A 469 -0.72 -34.70 -20.71
C ALA A 469 0.02 -35.68 -21.62
N VAL A 470 -0.19 -36.98 -21.44
CA VAL A 470 0.43 -38.02 -22.26
C VAL A 470 -0.63 -38.86 -22.95
N LEU A 471 -0.74 -38.74 -24.28
CA LEU A 471 -1.62 -39.55 -25.10
C LEU A 471 -0.81 -40.65 -25.78
N HIS A 472 -1.25 -41.90 -25.66
CA HIS A 472 -0.64 -43.04 -26.34
C HIS A 472 -1.61 -43.58 -27.39
N VAL A 473 -1.17 -43.69 -28.64
CA VAL A 473 -1.97 -44.23 -29.75
C VAL A 473 -1.19 -45.35 -30.42
N VAL A 474 -1.78 -46.54 -30.49
CA VAL A 474 -1.16 -47.73 -31.11
C VAL A 474 -2.12 -48.34 -32.12
N SER A 475 -1.64 -48.55 -33.33
CA SER A 475 -2.34 -49.26 -34.41
C SER A 475 -1.65 -50.60 -34.62
N THR A 476 -2.43 -51.68 -34.65
CA THR A 476 -1.94 -53.04 -34.88
C THR A 476 -2.56 -53.61 -36.15
N PHE A 477 -1.71 -54.16 -37.02
CA PHE A 477 -2.08 -54.59 -38.36
C PHE A 477 -1.38 -55.89 -38.76
N ALA A 478 -2.06 -56.68 -39.60
CA ALA A 478 -1.52 -57.95 -40.09
C ALA A 478 -0.66 -57.80 -41.35
N ASP A 479 -0.91 -56.76 -42.16
CA ASP A 479 -0.21 -56.50 -43.41
C ASP A 479 -0.16 -54.99 -43.73
N PRO A 480 0.66 -54.56 -44.72
CA PRO A 480 0.80 -53.15 -45.08
C PRO A 480 -0.49 -52.48 -45.61
N MET A 481 -1.45 -53.25 -46.13
CA MET A 481 -2.74 -52.70 -46.56
C MET A 481 -3.59 -52.36 -45.33
N GLY A 482 -3.61 -53.24 -44.33
CA GLY A 482 -4.26 -53.01 -43.04
C GLY A 482 -3.73 -51.75 -42.35
N GLU A 483 -2.41 -51.57 -42.32
CA GLU A 483 -1.80 -50.35 -41.79
C GLU A 483 -2.28 -49.10 -42.52
N ARG A 484 -2.26 -49.13 -43.86
CA ARG A 484 -2.69 -48.00 -44.68
C ARG A 484 -4.15 -47.63 -44.39
N MET A 485 -5.04 -48.63 -44.32
CA MET A 485 -6.45 -48.42 -44.00
C MET A 485 -6.64 -47.81 -42.61
N GLN A 486 -5.92 -48.31 -41.60
CA GLN A 486 -6.00 -47.78 -40.23
C GLN A 486 -5.48 -46.34 -40.13
N ARG A 487 -4.37 -46.02 -40.83
CA ARG A 487 -3.84 -44.66 -40.92
C ARG A 487 -4.81 -43.70 -41.59
N GLU A 488 -5.39 -44.11 -42.71
CA GLU A 488 -6.40 -43.33 -43.43
C GLU A 488 -7.64 -43.10 -42.55
N ALA A 489 -8.12 -44.13 -41.84
CA ALA A 489 -9.26 -44.02 -40.92
C ALA A 489 -8.98 -43.08 -39.73
N LEU A 490 -7.81 -43.20 -39.10
CA LEU A 490 -7.40 -42.33 -37.99
C LEU A 490 -7.29 -40.88 -38.46
N TYR A 491 -6.54 -40.63 -39.54
CA TYR A 491 -6.40 -39.28 -40.07
C TYR A 491 -7.76 -38.66 -40.43
N ALA A 492 -8.64 -39.41 -41.13
CA ALA A 492 -9.97 -38.93 -41.50
C ALA A 492 -10.88 -38.64 -40.29
N SER A 493 -10.71 -39.36 -39.17
CA SER A 493 -11.47 -39.10 -37.93
C SER A 493 -11.09 -37.76 -37.25
N LEU A 494 -9.93 -37.21 -37.60
CA LEU A 494 -9.34 -36.00 -37.02
C LEU A 494 -9.31 -34.81 -38.00
N GLU A 495 -9.35 -35.06 -39.31
CA GLU A 495 -9.21 -34.03 -40.37
C GLU A 495 -10.26 -32.90 -40.29
N GLY A 496 -11.46 -33.18 -39.77
CA GLY A 496 -12.53 -32.19 -39.60
C GLY A 496 -12.44 -31.32 -38.34
N ASP A 497 -11.45 -31.55 -37.48
CA ASP A 497 -11.27 -30.84 -36.22
C ASP A 497 -10.28 -29.67 -36.42
N PRO A 498 -10.71 -28.40 -36.24
CA PRO A 498 -9.85 -27.24 -36.49
C PRO A 498 -8.82 -27.01 -35.37
N SER A 499 -8.77 -27.85 -34.33
CA SER A 499 -7.85 -27.66 -33.22
C SER A 499 -6.41 -28.01 -33.59
N PHE A 500 -5.47 -27.21 -33.06
CA PHE A 500 -4.04 -27.48 -33.21
C PHE A 500 -3.65 -28.86 -32.64
N VAL A 501 -4.28 -29.29 -31.55
CA VAL A 501 -4.01 -30.58 -30.91
C VAL A 501 -4.45 -31.74 -31.80
N ALA A 502 -5.62 -31.65 -32.45
CA ALA A 502 -6.04 -32.68 -33.41
C ALA A 502 -5.10 -32.73 -34.62
N ALA A 503 -4.71 -31.60 -35.18
CA ALA A 503 -3.75 -31.54 -36.29
C ALA A 503 -2.39 -32.15 -35.92
N LEU A 504 -1.90 -31.87 -34.70
CA LEU A 504 -0.66 -32.44 -34.17
C LEU A 504 -0.77 -33.96 -33.98
N ILE A 505 -1.90 -34.45 -33.46
CA ILE A 505 -2.15 -35.88 -33.28
C ILE A 505 -2.29 -36.58 -34.63
N ALA A 506 -2.97 -35.98 -35.60
CA ALA A 506 -3.20 -36.56 -36.93
C ALA A 506 -1.93 -36.64 -37.79
N ALA A 507 -0.99 -35.70 -37.62
CA ALA A 507 0.16 -35.54 -38.51
C ALA A 507 1.03 -36.81 -38.68
N PRO A 508 1.38 -37.58 -37.63
CA PRO A 508 2.08 -38.87 -37.78
C PRO A 508 1.30 -39.94 -38.57
N TRP A 509 -0.01 -39.80 -38.71
CA TRP A 509 -0.88 -40.79 -39.36
C TRP A 509 -1.29 -40.40 -40.77
N LYS A 510 -0.90 -39.20 -41.22
CA LYS A 510 -1.24 -38.67 -42.55
C LYS A 510 -0.98 -39.70 -43.65
N PRO A 511 -1.94 -39.93 -44.57
CA PRO A 511 -1.76 -40.89 -45.66
C PRO A 511 -0.55 -40.53 -46.52
N GLY A 512 0.30 -41.52 -46.78
CA GLY A 512 1.53 -41.34 -47.56
C GLY A 512 2.19 -42.67 -47.85
N GLU A 513 3.05 -42.72 -48.87
CA GLU A 513 3.81 -43.93 -49.20
C GLU A 513 4.77 -44.26 -48.07
N VAL A 514 4.59 -45.46 -47.51
CA VAL A 514 5.52 -46.04 -46.54
C VAL A 514 5.95 -47.41 -47.04
N LEU A 515 7.26 -47.55 -47.19
CA LEU A 515 7.88 -48.80 -47.58
C LEU A 515 8.66 -49.32 -46.38
N LEU A 516 8.21 -50.45 -45.83
CA LEU A 516 8.98 -51.24 -44.87
C LEU A 516 9.05 -52.66 -45.44
N SER A 517 10.24 -53.08 -45.86
CA SER A 517 10.40 -54.40 -46.49
C SER A 517 11.74 -55.03 -46.14
N VAL A 518 11.73 -56.35 -45.92
CA VAL A 518 12.92 -57.18 -45.76
C VAL A 518 12.97 -58.19 -46.92
N GLU A 519 13.87 -57.96 -47.87
CA GLU A 519 14.12 -58.90 -48.97
C GLU A 519 15.15 -59.94 -48.49
N ARG A 520 14.68 -61.14 -48.13
CA ARG A 520 15.56 -62.22 -47.64
C ARG A 520 16.12 -63.06 -48.79
N SER A 521 17.42 -63.30 -48.81
CA SER A 521 18.07 -64.16 -49.82
C SER A 521 19.06 -65.15 -49.19
N LEU A 522 19.52 -66.13 -49.98
CA LEU A 522 20.48 -67.13 -49.52
C LEU A 522 21.80 -66.52 -49.00
N LEU A 523 22.23 -65.39 -49.57
CA LEU A 523 23.54 -64.80 -49.30
C LEU A 523 23.48 -63.49 -48.51
N PHE A 524 22.35 -62.80 -48.53
CA PHE A 524 22.18 -61.52 -47.85
C PHE A 524 20.70 -61.19 -47.66
N ASP A 525 20.40 -60.38 -46.65
CA ASP A 525 19.10 -59.77 -46.45
C ASP A 525 19.21 -58.26 -46.74
N THR A 526 18.22 -57.70 -47.44
CA THR A 526 18.13 -56.25 -47.70
C THR A 526 16.97 -55.67 -46.91
N TYR A 527 17.29 -54.75 -46.00
CA TYR A 527 16.34 -54.01 -45.19
C TYR A 527 16.12 -52.65 -45.84
N ARG A 528 14.87 -52.33 -46.16
CA ARG A 528 14.49 -51.07 -46.79
C ARG A 528 13.38 -50.41 -45.96
N TYR A 529 13.62 -49.16 -45.58
CA TYR A 529 12.62 -48.27 -45.02
C TYR A 529 12.59 -46.96 -45.79
N ARG A 530 11.40 -46.47 -46.15
CA ARG A 530 11.20 -45.14 -46.72
C ARG A 530 9.86 -44.58 -46.29
N GLU A 531 9.87 -43.38 -45.72
CA GLU A 531 8.68 -42.60 -45.35
C GLU A 531 8.98 -41.10 -45.47
N GLN A 532 7.98 -40.29 -45.82
CA GLN A 532 8.09 -38.84 -45.84
C GLN A 532 7.10 -38.22 -44.85
N PRO A 533 7.47 -38.13 -43.55
CA PRO A 533 6.63 -37.47 -42.56
C PRO A 533 6.52 -35.98 -42.86
N THR A 534 5.36 -35.39 -42.55
CA THR A 534 5.12 -33.95 -42.70
C THR A 534 4.40 -33.39 -41.49
N LEU A 535 4.80 -32.20 -41.08
CA LEU A 535 4.19 -31.39 -40.02
C LEU A 535 3.37 -30.23 -40.58
N LEU A 536 3.02 -30.26 -41.88
CA LEU A 536 2.41 -29.11 -42.55
C LEU A 536 1.07 -28.70 -41.92
N ASP A 537 0.20 -29.66 -41.57
CA ASP A 537 -1.13 -29.36 -41.02
C ASP A 537 -1.05 -28.61 -39.66
N PRO A 538 -0.29 -29.08 -38.65
CA PRO A 538 -0.13 -28.31 -37.41
C PRO A 538 0.62 -26.98 -37.62
N ILE A 539 1.49 -26.86 -38.63
CA ILE A 539 2.12 -25.59 -39.01
C ILE A 539 1.06 -24.60 -39.52
N THR A 540 0.20 -25.02 -40.45
CA THR A 540 -0.87 -24.18 -41.00
C THR A 540 -1.81 -23.70 -39.91
N VAL A 541 -2.31 -24.60 -39.06
CA VAL A 541 -3.20 -24.22 -37.96
C VAL A 541 -2.50 -23.24 -37.01
N ARG A 542 -1.24 -23.49 -36.65
CA ARG A 542 -0.48 -22.59 -35.78
C ARG A 542 -0.29 -21.20 -36.37
N ASP A 543 0.06 -21.12 -37.66
CA ASP A 543 0.30 -19.84 -38.32
C ASP A 543 -1.00 -19.03 -38.45
N GLU A 544 -2.12 -19.67 -38.75
CA GLU A 544 -3.45 -19.04 -38.72
C GLU A 544 -3.78 -18.49 -37.33
N GLN A 545 -3.64 -19.31 -36.26
CA GLN A 545 -3.90 -18.87 -34.89
C GLN A 545 -2.98 -17.72 -34.47
N LEU A 546 -1.69 -17.78 -34.83
CA LEU A 546 -0.73 -16.72 -34.56
C LEU A 546 -1.08 -15.41 -35.26
N GLU A 547 -1.57 -15.46 -36.49
CA GLU A 547 -2.07 -14.28 -37.20
C GLU A 547 -3.29 -13.68 -36.51
N TYR A 548 -4.24 -14.50 -36.05
CA TYR A 548 -5.38 -14.04 -35.25
C TYR A 548 -4.94 -13.36 -33.95
N THR A 549 -4.02 -13.96 -33.18
CA THR A 549 -3.48 -13.35 -31.96
C THR A 549 -2.82 -12.00 -32.25
N ARG A 550 -2.06 -11.90 -33.37
CA ARG A 550 -1.42 -10.63 -33.80
C ARG A 550 -2.44 -9.57 -34.17
N TRP A 551 -3.47 -9.93 -34.94
CA TRP A 551 -4.54 -9.01 -35.33
C TRP A 551 -5.32 -8.52 -34.12
N ARG A 552 -5.70 -9.44 -33.22
CA ARG A 552 -6.43 -9.10 -31.99
C ARG A 552 -5.63 -8.21 -31.06
N LEU A 553 -4.33 -8.46 -30.92
CA LEU A 553 -3.45 -7.59 -30.15
C LEU A 553 -3.44 -6.16 -30.72
N ALA A 554 -3.37 -6.00 -32.05
CA ALA A 554 -3.41 -4.69 -32.69
C ALA A 554 -4.75 -3.98 -32.46
N GLU A 555 -5.86 -4.70 -32.60
CA GLU A 555 -7.22 -4.18 -32.35
C GLU A 555 -7.36 -3.67 -30.91
N ILE A 556 -6.98 -4.49 -29.92
CA ILE A 556 -7.09 -4.13 -28.51
C ILE A 556 -6.19 -2.95 -28.16
N THR A 557 -5.03 -2.78 -28.79
CA THR A 557 -4.19 -1.61 -28.55
C THR A 557 -4.72 -0.31 -29.18
N GLY A 558 -5.70 -0.38 -30.07
CA GLY A 558 -6.24 0.77 -30.82
C GLY A 558 -7.57 1.33 -30.31
N VAL A 559 -8.16 0.75 -29.26
CA VAL A 559 -9.45 1.18 -28.69
C VAL A 559 -9.21 1.99 -27.42
N ASP A 560 -9.89 3.14 -27.27
CA ASP A 560 -9.87 3.90 -26.03
C ASP A 560 -10.85 3.31 -25.02
N ALA A 561 -10.37 2.94 -23.83
CA ALA A 561 -11.22 2.52 -22.73
C ALA A 561 -11.92 3.73 -22.08
N GLY A 562 -13.26 3.68 -22.02
CA GLY A 562 -14.08 4.74 -21.40
C GLY A 562 -14.15 4.71 -19.87
N THR A 563 -13.74 3.60 -19.23
CA THR A 563 -13.73 3.43 -17.76
C THR A 563 -12.40 2.84 -17.29
N GLU A 564 -12.07 3.05 -16.02
CA GLU A 564 -10.86 2.52 -15.41
C GLU A 564 -10.84 0.98 -15.41
N LYS A 565 -11.98 0.36 -15.09
CA LYS A 565 -12.16 -1.09 -15.18
C LYS A 565 -11.87 -1.60 -16.60
N ALA A 566 -12.46 -0.98 -17.63
CA ALA A 566 -12.23 -1.36 -19.02
C ALA A 566 -10.76 -1.15 -19.44
N ARG A 567 -10.10 -0.10 -18.92
CA ARG A 567 -8.68 0.17 -19.16
C ARG A 567 -7.80 -0.94 -18.60
N LEU A 568 -8.07 -1.40 -17.37
CA LEU A 568 -7.32 -2.48 -16.73
C LEU A 568 -7.57 -3.82 -17.42
N GLU A 569 -8.82 -4.13 -17.78
CA GLU A 569 -9.15 -5.31 -18.58
C GLU A 569 -8.41 -5.31 -19.92
N GLN A 570 -8.42 -4.19 -20.64
CA GLN A 570 -7.70 -4.02 -21.90
C GLN A 570 -6.19 -4.23 -21.73
N GLN A 571 -5.60 -3.70 -20.66
CA GLN A 571 -4.18 -3.90 -20.34
C GLN A 571 -3.85 -5.35 -20.05
N LEU A 572 -4.69 -6.03 -19.27
CA LEU A 572 -4.52 -7.45 -18.96
C LEU A 572 -4.60 -8.29 -20.24
N VAL A 573 -5.59 -8.05 -21.10
CA VAL A 573 -5.72 -8.77 -22.37
C VAL A 573 -4.53 -8.52 -23.28
N ALA A 574 -4.04 -7.28 -23.36
CA ALA A 574 -2.85 -6.99 -24.15
C ALA A 574 -1.60 -7.72 -23.62
N LEU A 575 -1.43 -7.85 -22.30
CA LEU A 575 -0.34 -8.62 -21.69
C LEU A 575 -0.48 -10.13 -21.97
N ALA A 576 -1.70 -10.66 -21.83
CA ALA A 576 -2.00 -12.06 -22.13
C ALA A 576 -1.74 -12.42 -23.59
N LEU A 577 -2.29 -11.67 -24.53
CA LEU A 577 -2.09 -11.90 -25.97
C LEU A 577 -0.61 -11.80 -26.39
N ARG A 578 0.19 -10.96 -25.73
CA ARG A 578 1.65 -10.92 -25.96
C ARG A 578 2.32 -12.22 -25.51
N GLN A 579 1.94 -12.75 -24.35
CA GLN A 579 2.45 -14.03 -23.88
C GLN A 579 2.03 -15.17 -24.80
N GLU A 580 0.75 -15.22 -25.17
CA GLU A 580 0.20 -16.24 -26.08
C GLU A 580 0.88 -16.22 -27.44
N ARG A 581 1.09 -15.02 -28.01
CA ARG A 581 1.87 -14.85 -29.23
C ARG A 581 3.28 -15.41 -29.09
N GLN A 582 3.96 -15.11 -27.97
CA GLN A 582 5.29 -15.62 -27.71
C GLN A 582 5.30 -17.15 -27.61
N ILE A 583 4.30 -17.74 -26.96
CA ILE A 583 4.15 -19.20 -26.87
C ILE A 583 3.96 -19.79 -28.27
N TRP A 584 3.01 -19.27 -29.06
CA TRP A 584 2.78 -19.68 -30.44
C TRP A 584 4.06 -19.58 -31.30
N GLU A 585 4.81 -18.48 -31.18
CA GLU A 585 6.10 -18.29 -31.85
C GLU A 585 7.14 -19.34 -31.40
N SER A 586 7.20 -19.64 -30.11
CA SER A 586 8.13 -20.60 -29.53
C SER A 586 7.81 -22.07 -29.81
N LEU A 587 6.56 -22.42 -30.17
CA LEU A 587 6.17 -23.81 -30.45
C LEU A 587 7.04 -24.49 -31.51
N SER A 588 7.52 -23.72 -32.48
CA SER A 588 8.43 -24.23 -33.51
C SER A 588 9.76 -24.75 -32.95
N ALA A 589 10.24 -24.18 -31.84
CA ALA A 589 11.47 -24.61 -31.18
C ALA A 589 11.20 -25.66 -30.09
N SER A 590 10.00 -25.66 -29.49
CA SER A 590 9.61 -26.56 -28.40
C SER A 590 8.82 -27.80 -28.86
N THR A 591 8.62 -27.96 -30.17
CA THR A 591 7.92 -29.11 -30.75
C THR A 591 8.82 -29.93 -31.67
N TYR A 592 8.92 -31.24 -31.40
CA TYR A 592 9.74 -32.16 -32.19
C TYR A 592 9.21 -33.59 -32.13
N TRP A 593 9.59 -34.39 -33.13
CA TRP A 593 9.32 -35.82 -33.17
C TRP A 593 10.60 -36.63 -33.03
N SER A 594 10.53 -37.70 -32.25
CA SER A 594 11.52 -38.76 -32.20
C SER A 594 10.94 -39.96 -32.93
N TYR A 595 11.54 -40.36 -34.04
CA TYR A 595 11.07 -41.45 -34.88
C TYR A 595 11.97 -42.66 -34.69
N SER A 596 11.41 -43.85 -34.48
CA SER A 596 12.14 -45.11 -34.29
C SER A 596 11.52 -46.23 -35.13
N VAL A 597 12.33 -46.90 -35.93
CA VAL A 597 11.90 -48.03 -36.78
C VAL A 597 12.66 -49.30 -36.39
N THR A 598 11.90 -50.37 -36.18
CA THR A 598 12.40 -51.71 -35.87
C THR A 598 12.00 -52.68 -36.99
N PHE A 599 12.94 -53.52 -37.44
CA PHE A 599 12.68 -54.59 -38.41
C PHE A 599 12.43 -55.91 -37.68
N ALA A 600 11.59 -56.82 -38.20
CA ALA A 600 11.27 -58.03 -37.46
C ALA A 600 12.46 -58.97 -37.31
N GLU A 601 12.37 -59.75 -36.24
CA GLU A 601 13.34 -60.78 -35.95
C GLU A 601 13.29 -61.95 -36.96
N PRO A 602 14.44 -62.60 -37.22
CA PRO A 602 15.78 -62.18 -36.82
C PRO A 602 16.27 -60.99 -37.67
N SER A 603 16.66 -59.89 -37.01
CA SER A 603 17.29 -58.73 -37.64
C SER A 603 18.66 -58.47 -37.02
N ALA A 604 19.65 -58.16 -37.84
CA ALA A 604 20.97 -57.74 -37.38
C ALA A 604 21.09 -56.22 -37.16
N LEU A 605 20.03 -55.46 -37.45
CA LEU A 605 19.98 -54.00 -37.31
C LEU A 605 19.44 -53.60 -35.94
N ALA A 606 20.14 -52.68 -35.27
CA ALA A 606 19.57 -51.92 -34.18
C ALA A 606 18.43 -51.01 -34.68
N PRO A 607 17.50 -50.59 -33.81
CA PRO A 607 16.45 -49.63 -34.16
C PRO A 607 17.05 -48.38 -34.80
N GLN A 608 16.45 -47.95 -35.91
CA GLN A 608 16.88 -46.77 -36.64
C GLN A 608 16.12 -45.56 -36.13
N THR A 609 16.83 -44.54 -35.65
CA THR A 609 16.22 -43.38 -35.00
C THR A 609 16.51 -42.06 -35.72
N TRP A 610 15.52 -41.18 -35.72
CA TRP A 610 15.63 -39.82 -36.27
C TRP A 610 14.97 -38.83 -35.33
N LEU A 611 15.60 -37.66 -35.18
CA LEU A 611 14.97 -36.49 -34.58
C LEU A 611 14.48 -35.57 -35.70
N LEU A 612 13.19 -35.27 -35.74
CA LEU A 612 12.57 -34.36 -36.70
C LEU A 612 12.12 -33.11 -35.95
N GLY A 613 12.75 -31.98 -36.30
CA GLY A 613 12.32 -30.68 -35.79
C GLY A 613 11.11 -30.13 -36.55
N TRP A 614 10.49 -29.09 -36.00
CA TRP A 614 9.42 -28.35 -36.65
C TRP A 614 9.79 -27.89 -38.06
N GLY A 615 8.86 -28.05 -39.02
CA GLY A 615 9.04 -27.61 -40.41
C GLY A 615 10.09 -28.37 -41.22
N GLN A 616 10.70 -29.43 -40.67
CA GLN A 616 11.64 -30.25 -41.43
C GLN A 616 10.88 -31.26 -42.29
N GLU A 617 10.88 -31.04 -43.61
CA GLU A 617 10.47 -32.04 -44.58
C GLU A 617 11.71 -32.78 -45.08
N ARG A 618 11.91 -34.01 -44.58
CA ARG A 618 12.96 -34.88 -45.13
C ARG A 618 12.47 -36.33 -45.23
N PRO A 619 12.86 -37.06 -46.29
CA PRO A 619 12.61 -38.48 -46.34
C PRO A 619 13.40 -39.18 -45.24
N LEU A 620 12.72 -40.03 -44.48
CA LEU A 620 13.34 -41.01 -43.60
C LEU A 620 13.64 -42.24 -44.45
N GLU A 621 14.93 -42.51 -44.72
CA GLU A 621 15.34 -43.62 -45.57
C GLU A 621 16.42 -44.47 -44.91
N VAL A 622 16.24 -45.79 -44.99
CA VAL A 622 17.24 -46.79 -44.61
C VAL A 622 17.34 -47.79 -45.74
N LEU A 623 18.57 -48.02 -46.21
CA LEU A 623 18.90 -49.14 -47.07
C LEU A 623 20.12 -49.84 -46.49
N TYR A 624 19.92 -51.02 -45.93
CA TYR A 624 20.99 -51.79 -45.31
C TYR A 624 20.99 -53.22 -45.83
N ARG A 625 22.19 -53.78 -46.02
CA ARG A 625 22.39 -55.13 -46.54
C ARG A 625 23.19 -55.96 -45.54
N ALA A 626 22.55 -56.94 -44.91
CA ALA A 626 23.22 -57.88 -44.02
C ALA A 626 23.68 -59.11 -44.79
N VAL A 627 24.97 -59.46 -44.72
CA VAL A 627 25.52 -60.62 -45.45
C VAL A 627 25.51 -61.86 -44.56
N HIS A 628 25.03 -62.99 -45.10
CA HIS A 628 25.01 -64.29 -44.42
C HIS A 628 26.37 -64.99 -44.52
N TRP A 629 27.32 -64.62 -43.67
CA TRP A 629 28.68 -65.18 -43.70
C TRP A 629 28.75 -66.71 -43.53
N GLY A 630 27.81 -67.32 -42.81
CA GLY A 630 27.72 -68.77 -42.66
C GLY A 630 27.46 -69.51 -43.99
N PRO A 631 26.32 -69.25 -44.67
CA PRO A 631 26.05 -69.73 -46.02
C PRO A 631 27.12 -69.37 -47.05
N VAL A 632 27.65 -68.14 -47.02
CA VAL A 632 28.77 -67.72 -47.90
C VAL A 632 30.00 -68.60 -47.67
N GLY A 633 30.38 -68.84 -46.42
CA GLY A 633 31.49 -69.72 -46.07
C GLY A 633 31.26 -71.17 -46.50
N LYS A 634 30.05 -71.71 -46.33
CA LYS A 634 29.67 -73.05 -46.82
C LYS A 634 29.74 -73.15 -48.34
N LEU A 635 29.25 -72.14 -49.06
CA LEU A 635 29.32 -72.08 -50.51
C LEU A 635 30.78 -72.04 -50.99
N LEU A 636 31.62 -71.22 -50.35
CA LEU A 636 33.06 -71.15 -50.63
C LEU A 636 33.75 -72.50 -50.36
N LEU A 637 33.39 -73.21 -49.29
CA LEU A 637 33.90 -74.55 -49.00
C LEU A 637 33.47 -75.59 -50.03
N VAL A 638 32.22 -75.54 -50.51
CA VAL A 638 31.72 -76.42 -51.58
C VAL A 638 32.48 -76.16 -52.88
N ILE A 639 32.68 -74.89 -53.25
CA ILE A 639 33.46 -74.51 -54.43
C ILE A 639 34.91 -74.98 -54.29
N ALA A 640 35.56 -74.71 -53.15
CA ALA A 640 36.93 -75.14 -52.89
C ALA A 640 37.08 -76.66 -52.91
N GLY A 641 36.15 -77.39 -52.31
CA GLY A 641 36.09 -78.86 -52.35
C GLY A 641 35.88 -79.40 -53.77
N GLY A 642 35.01 -78.78 -54.56
CA GLY A 642 34.82 -79.11 -55.97
C GLY A 642 36.08 -78.89 -56.82
N VAL A 643 36.77 -77.77 -56.63
CA VAL A 643 38.05 -77.48 -57.30
C VAL A 643 39.14 -78.47 -56.87
N ALA A 644 39.19 -78.84 -55.59
CA ALA A 644 40.11 -79.86 -55.09
C ALA A 644 39.84 -81.24 -55.73
N LEU A 645 38.57 -81.65 -55.85
CA LEU A 645 38.18 -82.90 -56.52
C LEU A 645 38.52 -82.87 -58.02
N LEU A 646 38.24 -81.78 -58.72
CA LEU A 646 38.57 -81.62 -60.14
C LEU A 646 40.09 -81.65 -60.39
N SER A 647 40.89 -81.04 -59.51
CA SER A 647 42.35 -81.08 -59.61
C SER A 647 42.92 -82.48 -59.30
N ILE A 648 42.31 -83.24 -58.37
CA ILE A 648 42.65 -84.65 -58.13
C ILE A 648 42.29 -85.51 -59.36
N ALA A 649 41.08 -85.37 -59.89
CA ALA A 649 40.63 -86.09 -61.08
C ALA A 649 41.49 -85.75 -62.31
N GLY A 650 41.82 -84.47 -62.52
CA GLY A 650 42.73 -84.02 -63.58
C GLY A 650 44.15 -84.59 -63.42
N ARG A 651 44.67 -84.68 -62.19
CA ARG A 651 45.96 -85.35 -61.92
C ARG A 651 45.89 -86.87 -62.15
N ALA A 652 44.79 -87.52 -61.80
CA ALA A 652 44.57 -88.95 -62.04
C ALA A 652 44.46 -89.24 -63.55
N PHE A 653 43.75 -88.41 -64.31
CA PHE A 653 43.63 -88.49 -65.76
C PHE A 653 44.95 -88.22 -66.49
N ASN A 654 45.75 -87.25 -66.02
CA ASN A 654 47.11 -87.02 -66.53
C ASN A 654 48.09 -88.16 -66.18
N ARG A 655 47.86 -88.89 -65.08
CA ARG A 655 48.65 -90.08 -64.74
C ARG A 655 48.25 -91.30 -65.58
N SER A 656 46.96 -91.47 -65.91
CA SER A 656 46.51 -92.55 -66.80
C SER A 656 46.93 -92.30 -68.25
N SER A 657 46.88 -91.06 -68.74
CA SER A 657 47.35 -90.71 -70.09
C SER A 657 48.86 -90.86 -70.26
N ARG A 658 49.66 -90.64 -69.20
CA ARG A 658 51.11 -90.93 -69.19
C ARG A 658 51.42 -92.43 -69.15
N ARG A 659 50.53 -93.27 -68.59
CA ARG A 659 50.67 -94.74 -68.64
C ARG A 659 50.26 -95.37 -69.97
N GLN A 660 49.62 -94.62 -70.87
CA GLN A 660 49.31 -95.07 -72.24
C GLN A 660 50.33 -94.58 -73.29
N ARG A 661 51.32 -93.76 -72.90
CA ARG A 661 52.40 -93.25 -73.77
C ARG A 661 53.80 -93.72 -73.38
N ALA A 662 53.92 -94.55 -72.35
CA ALA A 662 55.08 -95.39 -72.07
C ALA A 662 54.65 -96.84 -72.32
#